data_AF-A0A059A688-F1
#
_entry.id   AF-A0A059A688-F1
#
_cell.length_a   1.000
_cell.length_b   1.000
_cell.length_c   1.000
_cell.angle_alpha   90.00
_cell.angle_beta   90.00
_cell.angle_gamma   90.00
#
_symmetry.space_group_name_H-M   'P 1'
#
loop_
_entity.id
_entity.type
_entity.pdbx_description
1 polymer ?
#
loop_
_entity_poly.entity_id
_entity_poly.type
_entity_poly.pdbx_seq_one_letter_code
_entity_poly.pdbx_strand_id
1 'polypeptide(L)'
;MASNEGFLTNEQRETLKLATQADVLSSSPKSPKTLLAEHPLKVPAAGKAPTSGIAVRHVRRSHSGKLVRVKKDGGGGKGTWGKLLDTDGGSHLDRNDPNYDSGEEPYQLVGSTVSDPLDEYKKAVVSLVEEYFSTGDVDVASSDLRELGSSEYHPYFIKRLVSMAMDRHDKQKEMASVLLSALYADVISPPQIRDGFVLLLESADDLSVDILDAVDVLALFLARAVVDEILPPAFLTRAKKTLPESSKGFQVIQTAEKSYLSAPHHAELLERRWGGSTHITVEEVKKKIDDLLREYVETGDAFEACRCIRELGVAFFHHEVVKRALVLAIETRATEPLIMKLLKEASEEGLISSSQMAKGFGRLAESLDDLALDVPSAKSLYKSLVPKAISEGWLDASFSKSPDNGDVQIEDEKLRRYKKEVVTIIHEYFLSDDIPELIRSLEDLGAPAFNPVFLKRLITLAMDRKNREKEMASILLSALHIEIFSTEDIANGFVLLLESAEDTALDILDASNELALFLARAVIDDVLAPLNLEEIGSRLPPSCSGSETVRMARSLIAARHAGERILRCWGGGTGWAVEDAKDKIQKLLEEYESGGVVTEACQCIRDLGMPFFNHEVVKKALVMAMEKKNDRMLDLLQECYNEGLITINQMTKGFTRIKDGMDDLALDIPNAREKFSFYVEYANQKGWLPSSFDSSSSPASVAAT
;
A
#
# COMPACT_ATOMS: atom_id res chain seq x y z
N MET A 1 27.91 54.37 -37.29
CA MET A 1 27.64 53.19 -38.13
C MET A 1 27.37 52.03 -37.19
N ALA A 2 26.30 51.27 -37.39
CA ALA A 2 26.01 50.06 -36.62
C ALA A 2 25.72 48.94 -37.62
N SER A 3 26.51 47.88 -37.58
CA SER A 3 26.43 46.74 -38.50
C SER A 3 25.64 45.61 -37.86
N ASN A 4 24.46 45.33 -38.41
CA ASN A 4 23.69 44.13 -38.10
C ASN A 4 24.36 42.90 -38.73
N GLU A 5 24.81 41.95 -37.92
CA GLU A 5 25.01 40.57 -38.37
C GLU A 5 24.06 39.66 -37.58
N GLY A 6 23.25 38.89 -38.30
CA GLY A 6 22.15 38.11 -37.75
C GLY A 6 22.55 36.66 -37.48
N PHE A 7 21.99 36.09 -36.41
CA PHE A 7 22.28 34.79 -35.81
C PHE A 7 22.06 33.52 -36.67
N LEU A 8 21.84 33.62 -37.98
CA LEU A 8 21.46 32.49 -38.84
C LEU A 8 22.32 32.42 -40.11
N THR A 9 22.89 31.24 -40.36
CA THR A 9 23.67 30.95 -41.56
C THR A 9 22.78 30.90 -42.81
N ASN A 10 23.37 31.03 -44.00
CA ASN A 10 22.60 30.99 -45.25
C ASN A 10 21.90 29.65 -45.48
N GLU A 11 22.48 28.54 -45.01
CA GLU A 11 21.88 27.19 -45.07
C GLU A 11 20.63 27.07 -44.20
N GLN A 12 20.63 27.72 -43.02
CA GLN A 12 19.46 27.81 -42.14
C GLN A 12 18.32 28.65 -42.74
N ARG A 13 18.62 29.60 -43.65
CA ARG A 13 17.60 30.37 -44.38
C ARG A 13 17.02 29.63 -45.58
N GLU A 14 17.79 28.76 -46.24
CA GLU A 14 17.33 27.91 -47.35
C GLU A 14 16.38 26.82 -46.84
N THR A 15 16.75 26.14 -45.75
CA THR A 15 15.91 25.12 -45.10
C THR A 15 14.58 25.67 -44.60
N LEU A 16 14.56 26.89 -44.05
CA LEU A 16 13.30 27.54 -43.64
C LEU A 16 12.36 27.82 -44.82
N LYS A 17 12.90 28.21 -45.99
CA LYS A 17 12.10 28.46 -47.21
C LYS A 17 11.46 27.19 -47.76
N LEU A 18 12.17 26.07 -47.73
CA LEU A 18 11.67 24.77 -48.18
C LEU A 18 10.49 24.27 -47.31
N ALA A 19 10.55 24.49 -46.00
CA ALA A 19 9.46 24.13 -45.09
C ALA A 19 8.16 24.90 -45.38
N THR A 20 8.26 26.21 -45.69
CA THR A 20 7.08 27.08 -45.89
C THR A 20 6.29 26.86 -47.19
N GLN A 21 6.70 25.96 -48.09
CA GLN A 21 5.98 25.69 -49.35
C GLN A 21 5.19 24.38 -49.37
N ALA A 22 5.31 23.53 -48.35
CA ALA A 22 4.67 22.21 -48.33
C ALA A 22 3.24 22.18 -47.76
N ASP A 23 2.80 23.25 -47.09
CA ASP A 23 1.60 23.26 -46.23
C ASP A 23 0.34 23.83 -46.92
N VAL A 24 0.28 23.76 -48.25
CA VAL A 24 -0.90 24.14 -49.05
C VAL A 24 -1.19 23.03 -50.05
N LEU A 25 -2.46 22.59 -50.09
CA LEU A 25 -3.04 21.44 -50.85
C LEU A 25 -2.85 20.06 -50.13
N SER A 26 -3.86 19.18 -49.99
CA SER A 26 -5.32 19.32 -50.20
C SER A 26 -6.09 18.13 -49.57
N SER A 27 -7.38 18.38 -49.29
CA SER A 27 -8.49 17.47 -48.90
C SER A 27 -8.50 15.98 -49.32
N SER A 28 -9.13 15.15 -48.47
CA SER A 28 -9.58 13.76 -48.74
C SER A 28 -10.49 13.63 -49.98
N PRO A 29 -10.60 12.43 -50.62
CA PRO A 29 -11.84 11.64 -50.39
C PRO A 29 -11.80 10.09 -50.62
N LYS A 30 -12.70 9.41 -49.90
CA LYS A 30 -13.59 8.26 -50.31
C LYS A 30 -13.03 6.92 -50.86
N SER A 31 -13.72 5.85 -50.43
CA SER A 31 -13.53 4.42 -50.77
C SER A 31 -14.25 3.95 -52.05
N PRO A 32 -13.86 2.79 -52.61
CA PRO A 32 -14.72 1.91 -53.41
C PRO A 32 -14.97 0.52 -52.77
N LYS A 33 -15.87 -0.28 -53.39
CA LYS A 33 -16.53 -1.47 -52.82
C LYS A 33 -16.08 -2.81 -53.45
N THR A 34 -16.25 -3.91 -52.70
CA THR A 34 -16.66 -5.29 -53.11
C THR A 34 -15.95 -6.02 -54.26
N LEU A 35 -15.54 -7.30 -54.03
CA LEU A 35 -16.19 -8.50 -54.60
C LEU A 35 -15.64 -9.85 -54.04
N LEU A 36 -16.35 -10.94 -54.34
CA LEU A 36 -16.21 -12.31 -53.79
C LEU A 36 -15.27 -13.26 -54.57
N ALA A 37 -14.70 -14.24 -53.87
CA ALA A 37 -14.40 -15.63 -54.31
C ALA A 37 -13.97 -16.45 -53.06
N GLU A 38 -14.79 -17.35 -52.50
CA GLU A 38 -15.02 -18.78 -52.84
C GLU A 38 -13.84 -19.75 -52.59
N HIS A 39 -14.13 -20.81 -51.81
CA HIS A 39 -13.22 -21.92 -51.41
C HIS A 39 -13.01 -22.95 -52.54
N PRO A 40 -12.06 -23.91 -52.38
CA PRO A 40 -12.51 -25.22 -51.88
C PRO A 40 -11.55 -25.96 -50.92
N LEU A 41 -12.14 -26.84 -50.11
CA LEU A 41 -11.51 -27.78 -49.17
C LEU A 41 -10.82 -28.96 -49.88
N LYS A 42 -9.81 -29.57 -49.25
CA LYS A 42 -9.48 -31.00 -49.48
C LYS A 42 -8.83 -31.69 -48.26
N VAL A 43 -9.45 -32.80 -47.87
CA VAL A 43 -9.13 -33.81 -46.82
C VAL A 43 -8.88 -35.13 -47.63
N PRO A 44 -8.12 -36.20 -47.23
CA PRO A 44 -8.29 -36.90 -45.94
C PRO A 44 -7.16 -37.82 -45.35
N ALA A 45 -7.50 -38.43 -44.19
CA ALA A 45 -7.12 -39.78 -43.68
C ALA A 45 -5.64 -40.06 -43.28
N ALA A 46 -5.33 -40.29 -41.99
CA ALA A 46 -5.47 -41.53 -41.17
C ALA A 46 -4.21 -42.43 -41.21
N GLY A 47 -3.73 -43.08 -40.13
CA GLY A 47 -4.14 -43.10 -38.70
C GLY A 47 -3.36 -44.18 -37.90
N LYS A 48 -3.76 -44.42 -36.64
CA LYS A 48 -3.39 -45.55 -35.73
C LYS A 48 -2.00 -45.58 -35.04
N ALA A 49 -2.05 -45.64 -33.70
CA ALA A 49 -1.10 -46.27 -32.77
C ALA A 49 -1.38 -47.82 -32.69
N PRO A 50 -0.76 -48.69 -31.84
CA PRO A 50 0.01 -48.43 -30.60
C PRO A 50 1.20 -49.40 -30.26
N THR A 51 1.60 -49.43 -28.98
CA THR A 51 2.33 -50.46 -28.18
C THR A 51 3.86 -50.39 -27.94
N SER A 52 4.21 -49.90 -26.73
CA SER A 52 5.03 -50.53 -25.65
C SER A 52 6.43 -51.13 -25.89
N GLY A 53 7.41 -50.72 -25.06
CA GLY A 53 8.71 -51.41 -24.87
C GLY A 53 9.73 -50.63 -24.02
N ILE A 54 10.29 -51.22 -22.95
CA ILE A 54 11.20 -50.58 -21.96
C ILE A 54 12.68 -50.99 -22.18
N ALA A 55 13.63 -50.03 -22.22
CA ALA A 55 15.06 -50.16 -21.82
C ALA A 55 15.81 -48.81 -22.00
N VAL A 56 16.31 -48.12 -20.96
CA VAL A 56 17.62 -48.26 -20.24
C VAL A 56 18.85 -47.58 -20.90
N ARG A 57 19.29 -46.48 -20.24
CA ARG A 57 20.67 -45.92 -20.07
C ARG A 57 21.62 -45.75 -21.27
N HIS A 58 22.27 -44.58 -21.33
CA HIS A 58 23.74 -44.52 -21.22
C HIS A 58 24.29 -43.24 -20.58
N VAL A 59 25.14 -43.43 -19.57
CA VAL A 59 25.98 -42.41 -18.91
C VAL A 59 27.43 -42.58 -19.37
N ARG A 60 28.25 -41.51 -19.39
CA ARG A 60 29.73 -41.61 -19.44
C ARG A 60 30.45 -40.71 -18.42
N ARG A 61 31.54 -41.25 -17.85
CA ARG A 61 32.55 -40.66 -16.94
C ARG A 61 33.92 -40.61 -17.68
N SER A 62 35.05 -40.08 -17.19
CA SER A 62 35.44 -39.54 -15.85
C SER A 62 36.35 -38.28 -16.05
N HIS A 63 37.15 -37.71 -15.14
CA HIS A 63 38.16 -38.29 -14.23
C HIS A 63 38.57 -37.37 -13.05
N SER A 64 38.75 -38.02 -11.89
CA SER A 64 39.75 -37.88 -10.80
C SER A 64 40.84 -36.77 -10.84
N GLY A 65 41.34 -36.27 -9.68
CA GLY A 65 41.14 -36.75 -8.30
C GLY A 65 41.83 -35.90 -7.20
N LYS A 66 41.71 -36.35 -5.93
CA LYS A 66 42.12 -35.64 -4.70
C LYS A 66 43.61 -35.79 -4.34
N LEU A 67 44.14 -34.85 -3.56
CA LEU A 67 45.01 -35.18 -2.43
C LEU A 67 44.64 -34.36 -1.18
N VAL A 68 44.56 -35.02 -0.03
CA VAL A 68 44.31 -34.40 1.29
C VAL A 68 45.59 -34.50 2.11
N ARG A 69 45.97 -33.45 2.85
CA ARG A 69 46.96 -33.56 3.93
C ARG A 69 46.51 -32.79 5.16
N VAL A 70 46.16 -33.55 6.20
CA VAL A 70 45.93 -33.05 7.57
C VAL A 70 47.28 -32.75 8.22
N LYS A 71 47.38 -31.69 9.03
CA LYS A 71 48.25 -31.73 10.20
C LYS A 71 47.60 -31.06 11.41
N LYS A 72 47.76 -31.71 12.56
CA LYS A 72 47.22 -31.35 13.88
C LYS A 72 48.43 -31.23 14.80
N ASP A 73 48.60 -30.06 15.42
CA ASP A 73 49.42 -29.70 16.59
C ASP A 73 49.21 -28.18 16.77
N GLY A 74 49.20 -27.56 17.95
CA GLY A 74 49.30 -28.01 19.33
C GLY A 74 49.01 -26.79 20.24
N GLY A 75 48.53 -26.99 21.47
CA GLY A 75 48.04 -25.88 22.30
C GLY A 75 49.12 -25.14 23.11
N GLY A 76 48.82 -23.88 23.45
CA GLY A 76 49.24 -23.19 24.68
C GLY A 76 50.73 -22.81 24.86
N GLY A 77 51.02 -21.50 24.96
CA GLY A 77 52.32 -20.99 25.41
C GLY A 77 52.29 -19.49 25.70
N LYS A 78 52.90 -19.05 26.82
CA LYS A 78 52.98 -17.65 27.28
C LYS A 78 54.33 -17.00 26.93
N GLY A 79 54.34 -15.68 26.76
CA GLY A 79 55.55 -14.83 26.75
C GLY A 79 56.16 -14.59 25.35
N THR A 80 56.89 -13.50 25.08
CA THR A 80 57.39 -12.40 25.94
C THR A 80 57.59 -11.12 25.09
N TRP A 81 57.82 -9.98 25.76
CA TRP A 81 57.84 -8.61 25.22
C TRP A 81 59.08 -8.19 24.41
N GLY A 82 58.87 -7.30 23.43
CA GLY A 82 59.85 -6.29 22.94
C GLY A 82 60.84 -6.74 21.85
N LYS A 83 61.47 -5.84 21.08
CA LYS A 83 61.29 -4.38 20.93
C LYS A 83 62.03 -3.89 19.66
N LEU A 84 61.51 -2.85 19.00
CA LEU A 84 62.22 -1.77 18.28
C LEU A 84 63.50 -2.11 17.46
N LEU A 85 63.39 -1.99 16.13
CA LEU A 85 64.38 -1.28 15.31
C LEU A 85 63.67 -0.64 14.12
N ASP A 86 63.82 0.68 13.96
CA ASP A 86 63.47 1.37 12.72
C ASP A 86 64.50 0.99 11.64
N THR A 87 64.01 0.45 10.52
CA THR A 87 64.72 0.49 9.24
C THR A 87 63.83 1.18 8.23
N ASP A 88 63.95 2.51 8.18
CA ASP A 88 63.46 3.31 7.06
C ASP A 88 64.20 2.86 5.79
N GLY A 89 63.45 2.25 4.88
CA GLY A 89 63.98 1.47 3.78
C GLY A 89 62.84 0.96 2.92
N GLY A 90 62.22 1.86 2.15
CA GLY A 90 61.12 1.55 1.25
C GLY A 90 61.51 0.48 0.23
N SER A 91 61.08 -0.76 0.47
CA SER A 91 61.21 -1.87 -0.46
C SER A 91 60.27 -1.67 -1.64
N HIS A 92 60.77 -1.04 -2.71
CA HIS A 92 60.09 -1.05 -4.00
C HIS A 92 60.02 -2.49 -4.52
N LEU A 93 58.81 -3.06 -4.56
CA LEU A 93 58.53 -4.33 -5.21
C LEU A 93 58.75 -4.18 -6.72
N ASP A 94 59.73 -4.88 -7.28
CA ASP A 94 59.90 -4.98 -8.74
C ASP A 94 58.98 -6.06 -9.28
N ARG A 95 58.03 -5.65 -10.13
CA ARG A 95 57.08 -6.55 -10.81
C ARG A 95 57.73 -7.49 -11.83
N ASN A 96 59.04 -7.35 -12.08
CA ASN A 96 59.83 -8.24 -12.93
C ASN A 96 60.70 -9.24 -12.15
N ASP A 97 60.64 -9.26 -10.81
CA ASP A 97 61.34 -10.29 -10.02
C ASP A 97 60.70 -11.68 -10.25
N PRO A 98 61.47 -12.73 -10.59
CA PRO A 98 60.96 -14.10 -10.74
C PRO A 98 60.29 -14.71 -9.50
N ASN A 99 60.46 -14.10 -8.32
CA ASN A 99 59.87 -14.51 -7.05
C ASN A 99 58.82 -13.48 -6.53
N TYR A 100 58.31 -12.60 -7.38
CA TYR A 100 57.24 -11.65 -7.07
C TYR A 100 55.92 -12.38 -6.72
N ASP A 101 55.39 -12.14 -5.52
CA ASP A 101 54.03 -12.53 -5.13
C ASP A 101 53.12 -11.29 -5.10
N SER A 102 52.05 -11.32 -5.90
CA SER A 102 51.01 -10.29 -5.90
C SER A 102 50.29 -10.10 -4.55
N GLY A 103 50.38 -11.07 -3.64
CA GLY A 103 49.81 -10.98 -2.29
C GLY A 103 50.55 -10.05 -1.33
N GLU A 104 51.76 -9.59 -1.67
CA GLU A 104 52.57 -8.69 -0.83
C GLU A 104 52.43 -7.20 -1.21
N GLU A 105 51.69 -6.84 -2.26
CA GLU A 105 51.39 -5.42 -2.52
C GLU A 105 50.52 -4.85 -1.38
N PRO A 106 50.89 -3.70 -0.75
CA PRO A 106 50.07 -3.10 0.29
C PRO A 106 48.70 -2.76 -0.26
N TYR A 107 47.65 -3.32 0.35
CA TYR A 107 46.26 -3.04 -0.01
C TYR A 107 46.02 -1.54 -0.04
N GLN A 108 45.98 -0.96 -1.23
CA GLN A 108 45.52 0.40 -1.41
C GLN A 108 44.05 0.39 -1.00
N LEU A 109 43.74 1.04 0.12
CA LEU A 109 42.37 1.33 0.54
C LEU A 109 41.74 2.20 -0.55
N VAL A 110 41.16 1.55 -1.55
CA VAL A 110 40.32 2.18 -2.56
C VAL A 110 39.17 2.79 -1.76
N GLY A 111 39.22 4.12 -1.62
CA GLY A 111 38.14 4.87 -0.98
C GLY A 111 36.82 4.48 -1.63
N SER A 112 35.75 4.47 -0.81
CA SER A 112 34.39 4.10 -1.21
C SER A 112 34.11 4.41 -2.68
N THR A 113 33.78 3.37 -3.46
CA THR A 113 33.37 3.52 -4.86
C THR A 113 32.42 4.69 -4.96
N VAL A 114 32.81 5.74 -5.68
CA VAL A 114 31.94 6.88 -5.96
C VAL A 114 30.71 6.27 -6.62
N SER A 115 29.58 6.29 -5.91
CA SER A 115 28.37 5.65 -6.42
C SER A 115 27.96 6.43 -7.67
N ASP A 116 27.73 5.72 -8.76
CA ASP A 116 27.16 6.32 -9.96
C ASP A 116 25.80 6.91 -9.57
N PRO A 117 25.49 8.19 -9.86
CA PRO A 117 24.16 8.77 -9.62
C PRO A 117 23.02 7.89 -10.16
N LEU A 118 23.26 7.17 -11.26
CA LEU A 118 22.31 6.21 -11.82
C LEU A 118 22.09 4.99 -10.90
N ASP A 119 23.12 4.50 -10.21
CA ASP A 119 23.01 3.37 -9.28
C ASP A 119 22.40 3.76 -7.94
N GLU A 120 22.53 5.02 -7.53
CA GLU A 120 21.75 5.58 -6.41
C GLU A 120 20.26 5.67 -6.77
N TYR A 121 19.94 6.20 -7.96
CA TYR A 121 18.57 6.27 -8.48
C TYR A 121 17.91 4.88 -8.55
N LYS A 122 18.60 3.86 -9.11
CA LYS A 122 18.09 2.48 -9.17
C LYS A 122 17.74 1.92 -7.79
N LYS A 123 18.57 2.16 -6.77
CA LYS A 123 18.34 1.69 -5.39
C LYS A 123 17.14 2.38 -4.78
N ALA A 124 17.03 3.70 -4.94
CA ALA A 124 15.92 4.47 -4.39
C ALA A 124 14.58 4.13 -5.07
N VAL A 125 14.56 3.92 -6.39
CA VAL A 125 13.38 3.41 -7.11
C VAL A 125 12.93 2.05 -6.57
N VAL A 126 13.86 1.13 -6.27
CA VAL A 126 13.50 -0.15 -5.64
C VAL A 126 12.85 0.09 -4.27
N SER A 127 13.43 0.93 -3.42
CA SER A 127 12.88 1.25 -2.10
C SER A 127 11.46 1.84 -2.19
N LEU A 128 11.25 2.82 -3.08
CA LEU A 128 9.94 3.44 -3.33
C LEU A 128 8.90 2.40 -3.78
N VAL A 129 9.25 1.53 -4.72
CA VAL A 129 8.32 0.50 -5.22
C VAL A 129 7.97 -0.54 -4.14
N GLU A 130 8.92 -0.92 -3.27
CA GLU A 130 8.64 -1.79 -2.11
C GLU A 130 7.74 -1.10 -1.06
N GLU A 131 8.00 0.16 -0.76
CA GLU A 131 7.18 0.95 0.17
C GLU A 131 5.76 1.11 -0.37
N TYR A 132 5.61 1.47 -1.65
CA TYR A 132 4.32 1.53 -2.32
C TYR A 132 3.58 0.19 -2.33
N PHE A 133 4.25 -0.93 -2.63
CA PHE A 133 3.61 -2.26 -2.56
C PHE A 133 3.23 -2.69 -1.13
N SER A 134 3.78 -2.03 -0.11
CA SER A 134 3.45 -2.26 1.30
C SER A 134 2.31 -1.35 1.80
N THR A 135 2.24 -0.11 1.33
CA THR A 135 1.28 0.92 1.81
C THR A 135 0.06 1.07 0.90
N GLY A 136 0.23 0.94 -0.42
CA GLY A 136 -0.77 1.32 -1.42
C GLY A 136 -0.98 2.82 -1.60
N ASP A 137 -0.16 3.66 -0.94
CA ASP A 137 -0.32 5.11 -0.96
C ASP A 137 0.25 5.71 -2.24
N VAL A 138 -0.65 6.10 -3.14
CA VAL A 138 -0.33 6.67 -4.45
C VAL A 138 0.21 8.11 -4.31
N ASP A 139 -0.28 8.89 -3.34
CA ASP A 139 0.14 10.28 -3.14
C ASP A 139 1.57 10.35 -2.58
N VAL A 140 1.92 9.44 -1.67
CA VAL A 140 3.29 9.26 -1.18
C VAL A 140 4.20 8.79 -2.31
N ALA A 141 3.85 7.73 -3.05
CA ALA A 141 4.67 7.24 -4.15
C ALA A 141 4.86 8.29 -5.28
N SER A 142 3.86 9.12 -5.54
CA SER A 142 3.93 10.27 -6.45
C SER A 142 4.89 11.36 -5.92
N SER A 143 4.77 11.71 -4.64
CA SER A 143 5.63 12.69 -3.98
C SER A 143 7.09 12.24 -3.95
N ASP A 144 7.36 11.00 -3.54
CA ASP A 144 8.70 10.42 -3.47
C ASP A 144 9.36 10.35 -4.85
N LEU A 145 8.59 10.04 -5.91
CA LEU A 145 9.11 10.03 -7.28
C LEU A 145 9.45 11.44 -7.79
N ARG A 146 8.68 12.46 -7.37
CA ARG A 146 9.01 13.87 -7.64
C ARG A 146 10.25 14.32 -6.87
N GLU A 147 10.37 13.95 -5.59
CA GLU A 147 11.53 14.30 -4.75
C GLU A 147 12.83 13.62 -5.21
N LEU A 148 12.74 12.41 -5.77
CA LEU A 148 13.86 11.71 -6.43
C LEU A 148 14.47 12.48 -7.62
N GLY A 149 13.67 13.32 -8.27
CA GLY A 149 14.06 14.06 -9.47
C GLY A 149 14.53 13.14 -10.61
N SER A 150 15.47 13.65 -11.42
CA SER A 150 16.10 12.89 -12.52
C SER A 150 15.08 12.28 -13.51
N SER A 151 14.14 13.13 -13.98
CA SER A 151 13.00 12.74 -14.82
C SER A 151 13.37 11.95 -16.09
N GLU A 152 14.58 12.13 -16.61
CA GLU A 152 15.18 11.36 -17.69
C GLU A 152 15.16 9.84 -17.46
N TYR A 153 15.11 9.39 -16.20
CA TYR A 153 15.07 7.98 -15.82
C TYR A 153 13.66 7.45 -15.51
N HIS A 154 12.59 8.23 -15.70
CA HIS A 154 11.21 7.71 -15.59
C HIS A 154 10.93 6.45 -16.44
N PRO A 155 11.46 6.28 -17.68
CA PRO A 155 11.36 5.02 -18.42
C PRO A 155 11.93 3.81 -17.67
N TYR A 156 13.01 3.99 -16.88
CA TYR A 156 13.54 2.95 -16.00
C TYR A 156 12.61 2.68 -14.82
N PHE A 157 12.04 3.71 -14.20
CA PHE A 157 11.04 3.55 -13.13
C PHE A 157 9.87 2.67 -13.58
N ILE A 158 9.28 2.96 -14.74
CA ILE A 158 8.18 2.17 -15.33
C ILE A 158 8.59 0.71 -15.53
N LYS A 159 9.77 0.48 -16.14
CA LYS A 159 10.31 -0.88 -16.31
C LYS A 159 10.47 -1.58 -14.97
N ARG A 160 10.98 -0.89 -13.96
CA ARG A 160 11.29 -1.47 -12.66
C ARG A 160 10.01 -1.81 -11.87
N LEU A 161 9.05 -0.89 -11.82
CA LEU A 161 7.73 -1.09 -11.21
C LEU A 161 7.02 -2.32 -11.80
N VAL A 162 6.87 -2.39 -13.13
CA VAL A 162 6.18 -3.50 -13.79
C VAL A 162 6.94 -4.82 -13.62
N SER A 163 8.27 -4.84 -13.81
CA SER A 163 9.06 -6.07 -13.62
C SER A 163 9.00 -6.60 -12.19
N MET A 164 8.99 -5.74 -11.17
CA MET A 164 8.83 -6.14 -9.77
C MET A 164 7.40 -6.62 -9.45
N ALA A 165 6.38 -6.11 -10.15
CA ALA A 165 4.99 -6.57 -10.01
C ALA A 165 4.75 -7.93 -10.69
N MET A 166 5.38 -8.19 -11.83
CA MET A 166 5.23 -9.44 -12.59
C MET A 166 5.66 -10.68 -11.79
N ASP A 167 6.66 -10.53 -10.90
CA ASP A 167 7.20 -11.58 -10.01
C ASP A 167 6.41 -11.73 -8.69
N ARG A 168 5.24 -11.08 -8.57
CA ARG A 168 4.43 -11.02 -7.34
C ARG A 168 2.97 -11.38 -7.57
N HIS A 169 2.19 -11.41 -6.49
CA HIS A 169 0.76 -11.69 -6.53
C HIS A 169 -0.02 -10.61 -7.29
N ASP A 170 -1.25 -10.93 -7.67
CA ASP A 170 -2.09 -10.05 -8.50
C ASP A 170 -2.38 -8.70 -7.84
N LYS A 171 -2.39 -8.62 -6.49
CA LYS A 171 -2.42 -7.35 -5.75
C LYS A 171 -1.33 -6.38 -6.25
N GLN A 172 -0.07 -6.80 -6.31
CA GLN A 172 1.02 -5.92 -6.77
C GLN A 172 0.93 -5.62 -8.27
N LYS A 173 0.33 -6.51 -9.07
CA LYS A 173 0.07 -6.24 -10.50
C LYS A 173 -0.96 -5.12 -10.70
N GLU A 174 -2.06 -5.18 -9.95
CA GLU A 174 -3.07 -4.11 -9.96
C GLU A 174 -2.51 -2.80 -9.41
N MET A 175 -1.81 -2.83 -8.27
CA MET A 175 -1.14 -1.66 -7.69
C MET A 175 -0.20 -0.98 -8.70
N ALA A 176 0.60 -1.74 -9.45
CA ALA A 176 1.47 -1.18 -10.48
C ALA A 176 0.69 -0.50 -11.62
N SER A 177 -0.45 -1.05 -12.05
CA SER A 177 -1.33 -0.44 -13.05
C SER A 177 -2.03 0.82 -12.54
N VAL A 178 -2.51 0.82 -11.30
CA VAL A 178 -3.11 1.98 -10.64
C VAL A 178 -2.08 3.11 -10.49
N LEU A 179 -0.86 2.80 -10.04
CA LEU A 179 0.20 3.80 -9.91
C LEU A 179 0.61 4.37 -11.27
N LEU A 180 0.79 3.54 -12.31
CA LEU A 180 1.09 4.05 -13.65
C LEU A 180 -0.01 4.97 -14.20
N SER A 181 -1.27 4.69 -13.88
CA SER A 181 -2.42 5.51 -14.28
C SER A 181 -2.47 6.84 -13.53
N ALA A 182 -2.18 6.84 -12.22
CA ALA A 182 -2.15 8.06 -11.41
C ALA A 182 -0.94 8.97 -11.73
N LEU A 183 0.22 8.37 -12.04
CA LEU A 183 1.42 9.12 -12.43
C LEU A 183 1.35 9.68 -13.86
N TYR A 184 0.43 9.19 -14.70
CA TYR A 184 0.31 9.60 -16.10
C TYR A 184 -0.07 11.07 -16.23
N ALA A 185 0.65 11.79 -17.11
CA ALA A 185 0.49 13.22 -17.40
C ALA A 185 0.79 14.20 -16.24
N ASP A 186 0.76 13.75 -14.98
CA ASP A 186 1.05 14.57 -13.79
C ASP A 186 2.52 14.48 -13.33
N VAL A 187 3.08 13.26 -13.25
CA VAL A 187 4.49 13.00 -12.88
C VAL A 187 5.30 12.51 -14.09
N ILE A 188 4.71 11.61 -14.88
CA ILE A 188 5.37 10.94 -15.99
C ILE A 188 4.68 11.33 -17.30
N SER A 189 5.46 11.88 -18.24
CA SER A 189 4.94 12.28 -19.54
C SER A 189 4.60 11.07 -20.43
N PRO A 190 3.61 11.18 -21.34
CA PRO A 190 3.25 10.09 -22.26
C PRO A 190 4.42 9.53 -23.11
N PRO A 191 5.41 10.32 -23.55
CA PRO A 191 6.62 9.79 -24.18
C PRO A 191 7.45 8.89 -23.26
N GLN A 192 7.58 9.21 -21.98
CA GLN A 192 8.32 8.39 -21.01
C GLN A 192 7.58 7.08 -20.72
N ILE A 193 6.24 7.09 -20.62
CA ILE A 193 5.40 5.88 -20.51
C ILE A 193 5.65 4.96 -21.70
N ARG A 194 5.54 5.49 -22.92
CA ARG A 194 5.86 4.77 -24.16
C ARG A 194 7.25 4.14 -24.11
N ASP A 195 8.28 4.91 -23.74
CA ASP A 195 9.66 4.45 -23.77
C ASP A 195 9.95 3.42 -22.66
N GLY A 196 9.31 3.53 -21.49
CA GLY A 196 9.33 2.50 -20.45
C GLY A 196 8.70 1.17 -20.89
N PHE A 197 7.58 1.22 -21.62
CA PHE A 197 6.98 0.02 -22.22
C PHE A 197 7.80 -0.57 -23.38
N VAL A 198 8.54 0.24 -24.14
CA VAL A 198 9.55 -0.29 -25.08
C VAL A 198 10.65 -1.04 -24.32
N LEU A 199 11.21 -0.46 -23.25
CA LEU A 199 12.25 -1.10 -22.43
C LEU A 199 11.79 -2.40 -21.74
N LEU A 200 10.49 -2.53 -21.44
CA LEU A 200 9.87 -3.76 -20.94
C LEU A 200 9.81 -4.83 -22.04
N LEU A 201 9.29 -4.48 -23.22
CA LEU A 201 9.16 -5.38 -24.36
C LEU A 201 10.52 -5.88 -24.88
N GLU A 202 11.53 -5.01 -24.88
CA GLU A 202 12.92 -5.37 -25.23
C GLU A 202 13.53 -6.35 -24.21
N SER A 203 13.15 -6.27 -22.93
CA SER A 203 13.57 -7.24 -21.90
C SER A 203 12.63 -8.44 -21.72
N ALA A 204 11.61 -8.61 -22.54
CA ALA A 204 10.63 -9.70 -22.36
C ALA A 204 11.27 -11.09 -22.49
N ASP A 205 12.34 -11.22 -23.28
CA ASP A 205 13.12 -12.46 -23.39
C ASP A 205 13.88 -12.74 -22.07
N ASP A 206 14.54 -11.75 -21.47
CA ASP A 206 15.21 -11.87 -20.17
C ASP A 206 14.23 -12.16 -19.03
N LEU A 207 13.11 -11.42 -18.95
CA LEU A 207 12.06 -11.61 -17.94
C LEU A 207 11.45 -13.02 -17.98
N SER A 208 11.43 -13.66 -19.15
CA SER A 208 10.93 -15.04 -19.31
C SER A 208 11.89 -16.12 -18.80
N VAL A 209 13.11 -15.76 -18.37
CA VAL A 209 14.03 -16.67 -17.69
C VAL A 209 13.62 -16.87 -16.23
N ASP A 210 13.21 -15.80 -15.56
CA ASP A 210 12.85 -15.81 -14.13
C ASP A 210 11.34 -16.06 -13.91
N ILE A 211 10.48 -15.58 -14.82
CA ILE A 211 9.02 -15.62 -14.68
C ILE A 211 8.40 -16.52 -15.76
N LEU A 212 7.84 -17.66 -15.36
CA LEU A 212 7.32 -18.69 -16.29
C LEU A 212 6.28 -18.15 -17.29
N ASP A 213 5.33 -17.34 -16.82
CA ASP A 213 4.23 -16.77 -17.62
C ASP A 213 4.48 -15.31 -18.04
N ALA A 214 5.75 -14.89 -18.13
CA ALA A 214 6.13 -13.49 -18.40
C ALA A 214 5.44 -12.88 -19.63
N VAL A 215 5.21 -13.68 -20.67
CA VAL A 215 4.56 -13.23 -21.92
C VAL A 215 3.10 -12.85 -21.67
N ASP A 216 2.35 -13.68 -20.97
CA ASP A 216 0.92 -13.47 -20.74
C ASP A 216 0.69 -12.37 -19.69
N VAL A 217 1.52 -12.31 -18.64
CA VAL A 217 1.46 -11.24 -17.63
C VAL A 217 1.85 -9.88 -18.22
N LEU A 218 2.91 -9.79 -19.03
CA LEU A 218 3.27 -8.52 -19.68
C LEU A 218 2.27 -8.13 -20.78
N ALA A 219 1.62 -9.11 -21.43
CA ALA A 219 0.54 -8.84 -22.38
C ALA A 219 -0.71 -8.29 -21.69
N LEU A 220 -1.01 -8.73 -20.46
CA LEU A 220 -2.06 -8.14 -19.61
C LEU A 220 -1.70 -6.70 -19.24
N PHE A 221 -0.49 -6.43 -18.75
CA PHE A 221 -0.05 -5.05 -18.45
C PHE A 221 -0.15 -4.13 -19.67
N LEU A 222 0.28 -4.61 -20.85
CA LEU A 222 0.23 -3.86 -22.09
C LEU A 222 -1.22 -3.60 -22.56
N ALA A 223 -2.13 -4.56 -22.39
CA ALA A 223 -3.54 -4.38 -22.70
C ALA A 223 -4.24 -3.44 -21.70
N ARG A 224 -3.94 -3.57 -20.40
CA ARG A 224 -4.44 -2.71 -19.31
C ARG A 224 -4.02 -1.26 -19.56
N ALA A 225 -2.75 -1.00 -19.86
CA ALA A 225 -2.22 0.31 -20.20
C ALA A 225 -2.85 0.96 -21.46
N VAL A 226 -3.39 0.17 -22.39
CA VAL A 226 -4.16 0.69 -23.54
C VAL A 226 -5.62 0.99 -23.16
N VAL A 227 -6.19 0.25 -22.20
CA VAL A 227 -7.54 0.51 -21.66
C VAL A 227 -7.56 1.73 -20.75
N ASP A 228 -6.55 1.92 -19.90
CA ASP A 228 -6.38 3.10 -19.03
C ASP A 228 -5.95 4.37 -19.81
N GLU A 229 -5.95 4.32 -21.14
CA GLU A 229 -5.54 5.38 -22.07
C GLU A 229 -4.10 5.94 -21.89
N ILE A 230 -3.29 5.37 -20.97
CA ILE A 230 -1.89 5.75 -20.76
C ILE A 230 -0.97 5.35 -21.93
N LEU A 231 -1.40 4.39 -22.76
CA LEU A 231 -0.78 4.06 -24.06
C LEU A 231 -1.81 4.11 -25.21
N PRO A 232 -1.51 4.83 -26.31
CA PRO A 232 -2.39 4.82 -27.48
C PRO A 232 -2.33 3.46 -28.21
N PRO A 233 -3.45 2.92 -28.75
CA PRO A 233 -3.45 1.65 -29.49
C PRO A 233 -2.44 1.58 -30.66
N ALA A 234 -2.11 2.72 -31.27
CA ALA A 234 -1.10 2.83 -32.32
C ALA A 234 0.32 2.45 -31.84
N PHE A 235 0.58 2.45 -30.53
CA PHE A 235 1.83 1.97 -29.93
C PHE A 235 2.13 0.53 -30.33
N LEU A 236 1.14 -0.37 -30.25
CA LEU A 236 1.29 -1.79 -30.56
C LEU A 236 1.81 -1.99 -31.99
N THR A 237 1.18 -1.32 -32.96
CA THR A 237 1.57 -1.36 -34.38
C THR A 237 2.96 -0.76 -34.64
N ARG A 238 3.42 0.18 -33.79
CA ARG A 238 4.76 0.78 -33.91
C ARG A 238 5.83 -0.13 -33.29
N ALA A 239 5.64 -0.56 -32.04
CA ALA A 239 6.58 -1.45 -31.35
C ALA A 239 6.80 -2.77 -32.12
N LYS A 240 5.73 -3.33 -32.67
CA LYS A 240 5.74 -4.54 -33.51
C LYS A 240 6.56 -4.42 -34.81
N LYS A 241 6.86 -3.21 -35.28
CA LYS A 241 7.75 -2.95 -36.43
C LYS A 241 9.22 -2.79 -36.04
N THR A 242 9.49 -2.54 -34.75
CA THR A 242 10.83 -2.32 -34.21
C THR A 242 11.41 -3.59 -33.60
N LEU A 243 10.57 -4.41 -32.97
CA LEU A 243 10.95 -5.67 -32.34
C LEU A 243 11.13 -6.81 -33.37
N PRO A 244 12.12 -7.71 -33.21
CA PRO A 244 12.27 -8.90 -34.05
C PRO A 244 11.07 -9.85 -33.90
N GLU A 245 10.58 -10.44 -35.00
CA GLU A 245 9.43 -11.36 -34.99
C GLU A 245 9.64 -12.61 -34.10
N SER A 246 10.90 -12.98 -33.85
CA SER A 246 11.28 -14.11 -32.99
C SER A 246 11.32 -13.78 -31.49
N SER A 247 11.29 -12.50 -31.11
CA SER A 247 11.40 -12.06 -29.70
C SER A 247 10.15 -12.40 -28.88
N LYS A 248 10.33 -12.57 -27.57
CA LYS A 248 9.22 -12.66 -26.61
C LYS A 248 8.44 -11.34 -26.56
N GLY A 249 9.09 -10.19 -26.74
CA GLY A 249 8.41 -8.89 -26.84
C GLY A 249 7.41 -8.81 -28.00
N PHE A 250 7.72 -9.42 -29.15
CA PHE A 250 6.79 -9.52 -30.27
C PHE A 250 5.62 -10.48 -29.97
N GLN A 251 5.86 -11.57 -29.23
CA GLN A 251 4.81 -12.48 -28.76
C GLN A 251 3.84 -11.77 -27.78
N VAL A 252 4.37 -11.00 -26.82
CA VAL A 252 3.59 -10.16 -25.88
C VAL A 252 2.58 -9.27 -26.62
N ILE A 253 3.02 -8.55 -27.66
CA ILE A 253 2.12 -7.70 -28.45
C ILE A 253 1.03 -8.53 -29.14
N GLN A 254 1.37 -9.69 -29.72
CA GLN A 254 0.37 -10.55 -30.35
C GLN A 254 -0.66 -11.09 -29.35
N THR A 255 -0.23 -11.48 -28.15
CA THR A 255 -1.12 -11.93 -27.09
C THR A 255 -2.02 -10.79 -26.62
N ALA A 256 -1.50 -9.58 -26.42
CA ALA A 256 -2.30 -8.41 -26.04
C ALA A 256 -3.37 -8.07 -27.10
N GLU A 257 -2.99 -8.01 -28.38
CA GLU A 257 -3.91 -7.76 -29.49
C GLU A 257 -5.01 -8.84 -29.60
N LYS A 258 -4.62 -10.13 -29.56
CA LYS A 258 -5.55 -11.25 -29.83
C LYS A 258 -6.38 -11.63 -28.60
N SER A 259 -5.75 -11.85 -27.45
CA SER A 259 -6.38 -12.47 -26.28
C SER A 259 -7.15 -11.48 -25.41
N TYR A 260 -6.75 -10.21 -25.41
CA TYR A 260 -7.32 -9.19 -24.52
C TYR A 260 -8.05 -8.09 -25.29
N LEU A 261 -7.37 -7.36 -26.17
CA LEU A 261 -7.96 -6.17 -26.83
C LEU A 261 -9.00 -6.50 -27.91
N SER A 262 -8.99 -7.72 -28.48
CA SER A 262 -10.01 -8.14 -29.46
C SER A 262 -11.32 -8.67 -28.83
N ALA A 263 -11.35 -8.86 -27.51
CA ALA A 263 -12.52 -9.41 -26.82
C ALA A 263 -13.66 -8.35 -26.72
N PRO A 264 -14.93 -8.76 -26.82
CA PRO A 264 -16.04 -7.88 -26.42
C PRO A 264 -15.96 -7.62 -24.91
N HIS A 265 -16.27 -6.39 -24.48
CA HIS A 265 -16.16 -5.95 -23.07
C HIS A 265 -14.75 -6.07 -22.46
N HIS A 266 -13.69 -5.96 -23.29
CA HIS A 266 -12.31 -6.11 -22.83
C HIS A 266 -11.90 -5.18 -21.68
N ALA A 267 -12.41 -3.95 -21.62
CA ALA A 267 -12.09 -3.01 -20.54
C ALA A 267 -12.52 -3.54 -19.15
N GLU A 268 -13.81 -3.84 -18.98
CA GLU A 268 -14.37 -4.41 -17.74
C GLU A 268 -13.75 -5.76 -17.38
N LEU A 269 -13.38 -6.56 -18.39
CA LEU A 269 -12.66 -7.82 -18.16
C LEU A 269 -11.23 -7.58 -17.66
N LEU A 270 -10.51 -6.59 -18.21
CA LEU A 270 -9.13 -6.25 -17.87
C LEU A 270 -9.01 -5.64 -16.47
N GLU A 271 -9.89 -4.69 -16.13
CA GLU A 271 -10.00 -4.12 -14.77
C GLU A 271 -10.16 -5.20 -13.70
N ARG A 272 -10.93 -6.25 -13.99
CA ARG A 272 -11.19 -7.34 -13.02
C ARG A 272 -10.12 -8.45 -13.00
N ARG A 273 -9.14 -8.47 -13.90
CA ARG A 273 -8.18 -9.60 -13.98
C ARG A 273 -7.33 -9.78 -12.74
N TRP A 274 -6.97 -8.69 -12.06
CA TRP A 274 -6.10 -8.72 -10.88
C TRP A 274 -6.80 -8.31 -9.58
N GLY A 275 -8.11 -8.04 -9.64
CA GLY A 275 -8.95 -7.81 -8.47
C GLY A 275 -9.98 -6.69 -8.64
N GLY A 276 -9.73 -5.70 -9.52
CA GLY A 276 -10.58 -4.51 -9.67
C GLY A 276 -10.44 -3.48 -8.53
N SER A 277 -9.60 -3.76 -7.52
CA SER A 277 -9.28 -2.89 -6.40
C SER A 277 -7.87 -3.19 -5.88
N THR A 278 -7.17 -2.17 -5.37
CA THR A 278 -5.90 -2.33 -4.63
C THR A 278 -6.09 -2.99 -3.26
N HIS A 279 -7.33 -3.01 -2.76
CA HIS A 279 -7.75 -3.62 -1.50
C HIS A 279 -8.78 -4.72 -1.79
N ILE A 280 -8.35 -5.98 -1.70
CA ILE A 280 -9.27 -7.11 -1.62
C ILE A 280 -9.91 -7.05 -0.23
N THR A 281 -11.21 -6.75 -0.16
CA THR A 281 -11.93 -6.71 1.12
C THR A 281 -12.13 -8.11 1.70
N VAL A 282 -12.25 -8.21 3.02
CA VAL A 282 -12.50 -9.50 3.68
C VAL A 282 -13.83 -10.11 3.20
N GLU A 283 -14.81 -9.27 2.89
CA GLU A 283 -16.12 -9.64 2.32
C GLU A 283 -15.98 -10.25 0.91
N GLU A 284 -15.09 -9.72 0.08
CA GLU A 284 -14.77 -10.31 -1.23
C GLU A 284 -14.03 -11.64 -1.10
N VAL A 285 -13.11 -11.79 -0.14
CA VAL A 285 -12.48 -13.09 0.13
C VAL A 285 -13.51 -14.10 0.63
N LYS A 286 -14.32 -13.72 1.63
CA LYS A 286 -15.44 -14.53 2.15
C LYS A 286 -16.36 -15.00 1.03
N LYS A 287 -16.71 -14.10 0.09
CA LYS A 287 -17.51 -14.43 -1.09
C LYS A 287 -16.80 -15.38 -2.05
N LYS A 288 -15.52 -15.15 -2.37
CA LYS A 288 -14.71 -16.07 -3.21
C LYS A 288 -14.61 -17.46 -2.58
N ILE A 289 -14.47 -17.54 -1.25
CA ILE A 289 -14.48 -18.81 -0.50
C ILE A 289 -15.84 -19.50 -0.63
N ASP A 290 -16.95 -18.76 -0.51
CA ASP A 290 -18.29 -19.34 -0.70
C ASP A 290 -18.53 -19.85 -2.12
N ASP A 291 -18.10 -19.10 -3.13
CA ASP A 291 -18.21 -19.47 -4.55
C ASP A 291 -17.39 -20.74 -4.83
N LEU A 292 -16.14 -20.80 -4.35
CA LEU A 292 -15.25 -21.95 -4.41
C LEU A 292 -15.85 -23.19 -3.73
N LEU A 293 -16.40 -23.05 -2.52
CA LEU A 293 -16.98 -24.17 -1.78
C LEU A 293 -18.27 -24.69 -2.43
N ARG A 294 -19.07 -23.82 -3.04
CA ARG A 294 -20.23 -24.22 -3.86
C ARG A 294 -19.78 -25.00 -5.10
N GLU A 295 -18.83 -24.47 -5.87
CA GLU A 295 -18.30 -25.12 -7.08
C GLU A 295 -17.66 -26.48 -6.73
N TYR A 296 -16.93 -26.57 -5.62
CA TYR A 296 -16.40 -27.84 -5.14
C TYR A 296 -17.49 -28.87 -4.79
N VAL A 297 -18.58 -28.45 -4.15
CA VAL A 297 -19.70 -29.34 -3.81
C VAL A 297 -20.43 -29.83 -5.06
N GLU A 298 -20.50 -29.02 -6.12
CA GLU A 298 -21.12 -29.40 -7.39
C GLU A 298 -20.21 -30.31 -8.25
N THR A 299 -18.90 -30.07 -8.26
CA THR A 299 -17.93 -30.77 -9.12
C THR A 299 -17.27 -31.99 -8.46
N GLY A 300 -17.02 -31.93 -7.15
CA GLY A 300 -16.23 -32.90 -6.39
C GLY A 300 -14.72 -32.86 -6.65
N ASP A 301 -14.23 -31.87 -7.43
CA ASP A 301 -12.82 -31.75 -7.80
C ASP A 301 -12.02 -31.01 -6.72
N ALA A 302 -11.35 -31.78 -5.87
CA ALA A 302 -10.56 -31.26 -4.77
C ALA A 302 -9.22 -30.69 -5.22
N PHE A 303 -8.68 -31.09 -6.38
CA PHE A 303 -7.46 -30.51 -6.92
C PHE A 303 -7.71 -29.08 -7.39
N GLU A 304 -8.84 -28.86 -8.08
CA GLU A 304 -9.27 -27.52 -8.48
C GLU A 304 -9.60 -26.64 -7.26
N ALA A 305 -10.32 -27.16 -6.27
CA ALA A 305 -10.58 -26.43 -5.02
C ALA A 305 -9.28 -26.05 -4.27
N CYS A 306 -8.31 -26.97 -4.17
CA CYS A 306 -6.98 -26.69 -3.60
C CYS A 306 -6.17 -25.67 -4.43
N ARG A 307 -6.30 -25.68 -5.77
CA ARG A 307 -5.73 -24.64 -6.65
C ARG A 307 -6.35 -23.29 -6.34
N CYS A 308 -7.68 -23.18 -6.32
CA CYS A 308 -8.38 -21.94 -6.03
C CYS A 308 -8.08 -21.41 -4.62
N ILE A 309 -8.00 -22.27 -3.58
CA ILE A 309 -7.59 -21.88 -2.23
C ILE A 309 -6.18 -21.26 -2.24
N ARG A 310 -5.25 -21.83 -3.02
CA ARG A 310 -3.88 -21.30 -3.16
C ARG A 310 -3.86 -19.95 -3.89
N GLU A 311 -4.71 -19.78 -4.89
CA GLU A 311 -4.88 -18.54 -5.66
C GLU A 311 -5.54 -17.41 -4.85
N LEU A 312 -6.23 -17.70 -3.74
CA LEU A 312 -6.70 -16.66 -2.81
C LEU A 312 -5.55 -15.85 -2.20
N GLY A 313 -4.33 -16.40 -2.12
CA GLY A 313 -3.13 -15.69 -1.64
C GLY A 313 -3.12 -15.33 -0.14
N VAL A 314 -4.12 -15.76 0.64
CA VAL A 314 -4.33 -15.37 2.04
C VAL A 314 -4.12 -16.54 3.01
N ALA A 315 -2.90 -17.09 3.03
CA ALA A 315 -2.56 -18.29 3.83
C ALA A 315 -2.90 -18.17 5.34
N PHE A 316 -2.88 -16.95 5.90
CA PHE A 316 -3.28 -16.67 7.27
C PHE A 316 -4.80 -16.63 7.49
N PHE A 317 -5.62 -16.54 6.43
CA PHE A 317 -7.08 -16.52 6.46
C PHE A 317 -7.72 -17.87 6.09
N HIS A 318 -6.92 -18.92 5.87
CA HIS A 318 -7.40 -20.25 5.49
C HIS A 318 -8.34 -20.89 6.54
N HIS A 319 -8.30 -20.46 7.80
CA HIS A 319 -9.29 -20.84 8.82
C HIS A 319 -10.74 -20.47 8.41
N GLU A 320 -10.96 -19.46 7.57
CA GLU A 320 -12.30 -19.08 7.11
C GLU A 320 -12.81 -20.06 6.05
N VAL A 321 -11.92 -20.61 5.21
CA VAL A 321 -12.22 -21.76 4.33
C VAL A 321 -12.69 -22.93 5.19
N VAL A 322 -11.94 -23.26 6.26
CA VAL A 322 -12.29 -24.34 7.20
C VAL A 322 -13.64 -24.07 7.87
N LYS A 323 -13.85 -22.87 8.44
CA LYS A 323 -15.09 -22.48 9.11
C LYS A 323 -16.29 -22.59 8.16
N ARG A 324 -16.22 -21.98 6.97
CA ARG A 324 -17.32 -21.96 5.98
C ARG A 324 -17.61 -23.35 5.42
N ALA A 325 -16.58 -24.14 5.15
CA ALA A 325 -16.73 -25.52 4.74
C ALA A 325 -17.48 -26.36 5.81
N LEU A 326 -17.09 -26.22 7.08
CA LEU A 326 -17.75 -26.92 8.19
C LEU A 326 -19.19 -26.42 8.45
N VAL A 327 -19.48 -25.12 8.27
CA VAL A 327 -20.85 -24.59 8.28
C VAL A 327 -21.69 -25.25 7.18
N LEU A 328 -21.18 -25.25 5.93
CA LEU A 328 -21.86 -25.86 4.78
C LEU A 328 -22.12 -27.37 4.97
N ALA A 329 -21.21 -28.09 5.64
CA ALA A 329 -21.38 -29.49 6.02
C ALA A 329 -22.44 -29.73 7.11
N ILE A 330 -22.60 -28.77 8.04
CA ILE A 330 -23.62 -28.83 9.10
C ILE A 330 -25.01 -28.47 8.57
N GLU A 331 -25.11 -27.42 7.75
CA GLU A 331 -26.35 -26.99 7.10
C GLU A 331 -26.86 -28.02 6.09
N THR A 332 -25.98 -28.48 5.20
CA THR A 332 -26.33 -29.40 4.12
C THR A 332 -25.62 -30.73 4.31
N ARG A 333 -26.20 -31.61 5.15
CA ARG A 333 -25.59 -32.90 5.53
C ARG A 333 -25.15 -33.83 4.38
N ALA A 334 -25.67 -33.63 3.16
CA ALA A 334 -25.22 -34.36 1.98
C ALA A 334 -23.80 -33.97 1.53
N THR A 335 -23.32 -32.77 1.86
CA THR A 335 -21.98 -32.27 1.52
C THR A 335 -20.91 -32.72 2.51
N GLU A 336 -21.29 -33.17 3.72
CA GLU A 336 -20.37 -33.60 4.79
C GLU A 336 -19.22 -34.50 4.28
N PRO A 337 -19.45 -35.55 3.46
CA PRO A 337 -18.36 -36.42 3.00
C PRO A 337 -17.39 -35.73 2.02
N LEU A 338 -17.89 -34.79 1.20
CA LEU A 338 -17.07 -34.01 0.26
C LEU A 338 -16.25 -32.99 1.02
N ILE A 339 -16.86 -32.23 1.94
CA ILE A 339 -16.15 -31.25 2.77
C ILE A 339 -15.04 -31.92 3.58
N MET A 340 -15.31 -33.06 4.21
CA MET A 340 -14.29 -33.80 4.96
C MET A 340 -13.14 -34.29 4.06
N LYS A 341 -13.45 -34.68 2.81
CA LYS A 341 -12.42 -35.01 1.80
C LYS A 341 -11.55 -33.80 1.45
N LEU A 342 -12.16 -32.64 1.14
CA LEU A 342 -11.42 -31.41 0.80
C LEU A 342 -10.49 -30.96 1.93
N LEU A 343 -11.01 -30.86 3.15
CA LEU A 343 -10.23 -30.38 4.30
C LEU A 343 -9.09 -31.34 4.66
N LYS A 344 -9.31 -32.65 4.47
CA LYS A 344 -8.25 -33.66 4.59
C LYS A 344 -7.18 -33.47 3.52
N GLU A 345 -7.54 -33.40 2.23
CA GLU A 345 -6.56 -33.25 1.14
C GLU A 345 -5.78 -31.93 1.27
N ALA A 346 -6.44 -30.83 1.62
CA ALA A 346 -5.80 -29.55 1.91
C ALA A 346 -4.86 -29.58 3.15
N SER A 347 -5.11 -30.47 4.12
CA SER A 347 -4.20 -30.70 5.25
C SER A 347 -3.04 -31.63 4.87
N GLU A 348 -3.26 -32.67 4.06
CA GLU A 348 -2.22 -33.61 3.62
C GLU A 348 -1.23 -32.95 2.64
N GLU A 349 -1.69 -32.00 1.81
CA GLU A 349 -0.81 -31.14 0.99
C GLU A 349 -0.09 -30.04 1.79
N GLY A 350 -0.46 -29.80 3.05
CA GLY A 350 0.06 -28.70 3.86
C GLY A 350 -0.43 -27.31 3.42
N LEU A 351 -1.47 -27.24 2.57
CA LEU A 351 -2.09 -26.00 2.08
C LEU A 351 -2.83 -25.25 3.21
N ILE A 352 -3.44 -25.99 4.14
CA ILE A 352 -4.01 -25.46 5.37
C ILE A 352 -3.18 -26.01 6.54
N SER A 353 -2.52 -25.14 7.28
CA SER A 353 -1.71 -25.54 8.44
C SER A 353 -2.58 -26.02 9.60
N SER A 354 -2.05 -26.87 10.48
CA SER A 354 -2.77 -27.36 11.66
C SER A 354 -3.26 -26.23 12.59
N SER A 355 -2.54 -25.09 12.62
CA SER A 355 -2.97 -23.87 13.32
C SER A 355 -4.22 -23.26 12.67
N GLN A 356 -4.21 -23.08 11.35
CA GLN A 356 -5.37 -22.58 10.58
C GLN A 356 -6.57 -23.53 10.70
N MET A 357 -6.32 -24.84 10.70
CA MET A 357 -7.35 -25.84 10.93
C MET A 357 -7.98 -25.72 12.33
N ALA A 358 -7.16 -25.65 13.38
CA ALA A 358 -7.63 -25.48 14.76
C ALA A 358 -8.39 -24.15 14.95
N LYS A 359 -7.91 -23.04 14.37
CA LYS A 359 -8.60 -21.74 14.39
C LYS A 359 -9.97 -21.82 13.68
N GLY A 360 -10.07 -22.56 12.57
CA GLY A 360 -11.33 -22.74 11.83
C GLY A 360 -12.37 -23.53 12.61
N PHE A 361 -11.98 -24.65 13.23
CA PHE A 361 -12.85 -25.40 14.15
C PHE A 361 -13.23 -24.57 15.39
N GLY A 362 -12.30 -23.81 15.97
CA GLY A 362 -12.54 -22.93 17.11
C GLY A 362 -13.57 -21.83 16.81
N ARG A 363 -13.42 -21.12 15.69
CA ARG A 363 -14.35 -20.07 15.25
C ARG A 363 -15.75 -20.60 14.96
N LEU A 364 -15.88 -21.83 14.47
CA LEU A 364 -17.18 -22.49 14.37
C LEU A 364 -17.75 -22.80 15.75
N ALA A 365 -16.95 -23.27 16.70
CA ALA A 365 -17.38 -23.56 18.06
C ALA A 365 -18.00 -22.33 18.75
N GLU A 366 -17.40 -21.16 18.57
CA GLU A 366 -17.90 -19.87 19.08
C GLU A 366 -19.24 -19.47 18.45
N SER A 367 -19.46 -19.74 17.16
CA SER A 367 -20.72 -19.45 16.47
C SER A 367 -21.76 -20.59 16.51
N LEU A 368 -21.55 -21.66 17.30
CA LEU A 368 -22.49 -22.79 17.38
C LEU A 368 -23.84 -22.45 18.03
N ASP A 369 -23.88 -21.43 18.90
CA ASP A 369 -25.13 -21.01 19.52
C ASP A 369 -26.05 -20.32 18.50
N ASP A 370 -25.46 -19.51 17.61
CA ASP A 370 -26.14 -18.79 16.54
C ASP A 370 -26.56 -19.74 15.41
N LEU A 371 -25.63 -20.58 14.93
CA LEU A 371 -25.92 -21.63 13.93
C LEU A 371 -26.97 -22.65 14.41
N ALA A 372 -27.14 -22.81 15.73
CA ALA A 372 -28.19 -23.67 16.30
C ALA A 372 -29.60 -23.05 16.25
N LEU A 373 -29.73 -21.75 15.95
CA LEU A 373 -31.02 -21.10 15.70
C LEU A 373 -31.61 -21.58 14.36
N ASP A 374 -30.76 -21.66 13.33
CA ASP A 374 -31.15 -22.13 11.99
C ASP A 374 -31.11 -23.67 11.88
N VAL A 375 -30.10 -24.31 12.49
CA VAL A 375 -29.88 -25.76 12.42
C VAL A 375 -29.85 -26.36 13.84
N PRO A 376 -30.99 -26.80 14.40
CA PRO A 376 -31.07 -27.29 15.80
C PRO A 376 -30.12 -28.45 16.14
N SER A 377 -29.64 -29.19 15.14
CA SER A 377 -28.67 -30.28 15.29
C SER A 377 -27.20 -29.83 15.26
N ALA A 378 -26.88 -28.55 14.99
CA ALA A 378 -25.51 -28.04 14.77
C ALA A 378 -24.52 -28.48 15.86
N LYS A 379 -24.86 -28.26 17.12
CA LYS A 379 -24.04 -28.67 18.29
C LYS A 379 -23.77 -30.18 18.35
N SER A 380 -24.72 -31.00 17.89
CA SER A 380 -24.56 -32.46 17.85
C SER A 380 -23.71 -32.93 16.66
N LEU A 381 -23.85 -32.27 15.51
CA LEU A 381 -23.06 -32.53 14.31
C LEU A 381 -21.60 -32.13 14.52
N TYR A 382 -21.35 -30.93 15.04
CA TYR A 382 -20.01 -30.47 15.42
C TYR A 382 -19.29 -31.44 16.37
N LYS A 383 -19.97 -31.89 17.43
CA LYS A 383 -19.44 -32.90 18.36
C LYS A 383 -19.15 -34.25 17.70
N SER A 384 -19.74 -34.54 16.54
CA SER A 384 -19.44 -35.75 15.74
C SER A 384 -18.34 -35.54 14.70
N LEU A 385 -18.07 -34.29 14.28
CA LEU A 385 -17.03 -33.93 13.32
C LEU A 385 -15.65 -33.83 13.97
N VAL A 386 -15.54 -33.20 15.15
CA VAL A 386 -14.26 -33.03 15.87
C VAL A 386 -13.52 -34.37 16.09
N PRO A 387 -14.16 -35.46 16.56
CA PRO A 387 -13.47 -36.75 16.72
C PRO A 387 -12.99 -37.36 15.39
N LYS A 388 -13.70 -37.12 14.27
CA LYS A 388 -13.27 -37.58 12.94
C LYS A 388 -11.98 -36.87 12.52
N ALA A 389 -11.96 -35.55 12.60
CA ALA A 389 -10.80 -34.73 12.25
C ALA A 389 -9.55 -35.08 13.09
N ILE A 390 -9.73 -35.39 14.38
CA ILE A 390 -8.64 -35.90 15.23
C ILE A 390 -8.21 -37.30 14.80
N SER A 391 -9.14 -38.21 14.51
CA SER A 391 -8.82 -39.59 14.11
C SER A 391 -8.10 -39.69 12.75
N GLU A 392 -8.32 -38.71 11.88
CA GLU A 392 -7.69 -38.59 10.57
C GLU A 392 -6.42 -37.72 10.59
N GLY A 393 -6.04 -37.16 11.75
CA GLY A 393 -4.74 -36.53 11.99
C GLY A 393 -4.61 -35.05 11.57
N TRP A 394 -5.70 -34.39 11.16
CA TRP A 394 -5.69 -32.98 10.75
C TRP A 394 -6.08 -31.99 11.88
N LEU A 395 -6.52 -32.49 13.03
CA LEU A 395 -6.77 -31.72 14.25
C LEU A 395 -6.06 -32.36 15.46
N ASP A 396 -5.38 -31.55 16.29
CA ASP A 396 -4.61 -32.07 17.42
C ASP A 396 -5.51 -32.55 18.58
N ALA A 397 -5.09 -33.63 19.27
CA ALA A 397 -5.84 -34.22 20.37
C ALA A 397 -6.04 -33.28 21.58
N SER A 398 -5.19 -32.24 21.73
CA SER A 398 -5.37 -31.19 22.74
C SER A 398 -6.67 -30.39 22.58
N PHE A 399 -7.22 -30.30 21.37
CA PHE A 399 -8.48 -29.61 21.09
C PHE A 399 -9.69 -30.19 21.85
N SER A 400 -9.62 -31.46 22.29
CA SER A 400 -10.69 -32.10 23.06
C SER A 400 -10.62 -31.84 24.58
N LYS A 401 -9.64 -31.08 25.09
CA LYS A 401 -9.53 -30.76 26.52
C LYS A 401 -10.41 -29.55 26.87
N SER A 402 -11.68 -29.78 27.17
CA SER A 402 -12.50 -28.78 27.86
C SER A 402 -11.94 -28.50 29.27
N PRO A 403 -11.75 -27.22 29.67
CA PRO A 403 -11.34 -26.89 31.02
C PRO A 403 -12.53 -27.01 31.99
N ASP A 404 -12.59 -28.11 32.73
CA ASP A 404 -13.54 -28.31 33.83
C ASP A 404 -12.90 -27.84 35.15
N ASN A 405 -13.25 -26.63 35.59
CA ASN A 405 -12.89 -26.06 36.90
C ASN A 405 -13.90 -24.98 37.30
N GLY A 406 -14.62 -25.22 38.41
CA GLY A 406 -15.82 -24.45 38.78
C GLY A 406 -15.62 -22.96 39.10
N ASP A 407 -14.45 -22.56 39.61
CA ASP A 407 -14.18 -21.14 39.92
C ASP A 407 -14.00 -20.29 38.66
N VAL A 408 -13.46 -20.87 37.58
CA VAL A 408 -13.27 -20.18 36.29
C VAL A 408 -14.62 -19.83 35.64
N GLN A 409 -15.67 -20.62 35.87
CA GLN A 409 -16.99 -20.38 35.29
C GLN A 409 -17.66 -19.10 35.81
N ILE A 410 -17.40 -18.70 37.05
CA ILE A 410 -18.03 -17.49 37.64
C ILE A 410 -17.33 -16.22 37.15
N GLU A 411 -16.00 -16.25 36.98
CA GLU A 411 -15.26 -15.15 36.36
C GLU A 411 -15.52 -15.07 34.85
N ASP A 412 -15.59 -16.19 34.14
CA ASP A 412 -15.91 -16.21 32.71
C ASP A 412 -17.35 -15.72 32.44
N GLU A 413 -18.34 -16.08 33.27
CA GLU A 413 -19.71 -15.57 33.12
C GLU A 413 -19.81 -14.05 33.40
N LYS A 414 -19.08 -13.54 34.41
CA LYS A 414 -18.95 -12.09 34.63
C LYS A 414 -18.27 -11.39 33.44
N LEU A 415 -17.19 -11.97 32.93
CA LEU A 415 -16.44 -11.46 31.78
C LEU A 415 -17.27 -11.48 30.49
N ARG A 416 -18.07 -12.52 30.25
CA ARG A 416 -19.03 -12.60 29.14
C ARG A 416 -20.09 -11.51 29.22
N ARG A 417 -20.65 -11.28 30.41
CA ARG A 417 -21.63 -10.20 30.62
C ARG A 417 -21.01 -8.83 30.36
N TYR A 418 -19.86 -8.56 30.97
CA TYR A 418 -19.11 -7.32 30.74
C TYR A 418 -18.81 -7.10 29.26
N LYS A 419 -18.27 -8.11 28.56
CA LYS A 419 -18.00 -8.08 27.11
C LYS A 419 -19.25 -7.75 26.27
N LYS A 420 -20.45 -8.14 26.72
CA LYS A 420 -21.71 -7.83 26.04
C LYS A 420 -22.17 -6.40 26.31
N GLU A 421 -22.08 -5.95 27.56
CA GLU A 421 -22.50 -4.60 27.98
C GLU A 421 -21.59 -3.51 27.39
N VAL A 422 -20.26 -3.69 27.40
CA VAL A 422 -19.34 -2.71 26.80
C VAL A 422 -19.50 -2.55 25.29
N VAL A 423 -19.93 -3.58 24.56
CA VAL A 423 -20.23 -3.47 23.12
C VAL A 423 -21.36 -2.48 22.87
N THR A 424 -22.39 -2.49 23.71
CA THR A 424 -23.50 -1.53 23.62
C THR A 424 -23.02 -0.11 23.89
N ILE A 425 -22.25 0.09 24.98
CA ILE A 425 -21.67 1.40 25.35
C ILE A 425 -20.78 1.96 24.24
N ILE A 426 -19.90 1.14 23.65
CA ILE A 426 -19.01 1.56 22.55
C ILE A 426 -19.83 1.93 21.29
N HIS A 427 -20.89 1.19 20.98
CA HIS A 427 -21.74 1.50 19.84
C HIS A 427 -22.57 2.78 20.04
N GLU A 428 -23.07 3.03 21.25
CA GLU A 428 -23.75 4.27 21.59
C GLU A 428 -22.78 5.46 21.50
N TYR A 429 -21.56 5.33 22.01
CA TYR A 429 -20.50 6.34 21.85
C TYR A 429 -20.15 6.63 20.39
N PHE A 430 -19.96 5.61 19.54
CA PHE A 430 -19.70 5.83 18.11
C PHE A 430 -20.85 6.53 17.37
N LEU A 431 -22.07 6.53 17.93
CA LEU A 431 -23.22 7.27 17.40
C LEU A 431 -23.36 8.69 18.00
N SER A 432 -23.04 8.88 19.28
CA SER A 432 -23.28 10.12 20.03
C SER A 432 -22.07 11.05 20.16
N ASP A 433 -20.85 10.51 20.13
CA ASP A 433 -19.59 11.17 20.50
C ASP A 433 -19.57 11.73 21.96
N ASP A 434 -20.42 11.19 22.83
CA ASP A 434 -20.53 11.61 24.24
C ASP A 434 -19.56 10.83 25.14
N ILE A 435 -18.32 11.35 25.26
CA ILE A 435 -17.30 10.79 26.16
C ILE A 435 -17.76 10.80 27.63
N PRO A 436 -18.32 11.90 28.20
CA PRO A 436 -18.80 11.92 29.59
C PRO A 436 -19.90 10.92 29.93
N GLU A 437 -20.81 10.58 28.99
CA GLU A 437 -21.82 9.53 29.19
C GLU A 437 -21.22 8.12 29.14
N LEU A 438 -20.25 7.89 28.25
CA LEU A 438 -19.52 6.62 28.22
C LEU A 438 -18.71 6.40 29.50
N ILE A 439 -18.01 7.42 30.01
CA ILE A 439 -17.24 7.32 31.26
C ILE A 439 -18.16 6.95 32.42
N ARG A 440 -19.28 7.67 32.60
CA ARG A 440 -20.30 7.34 33.61
C ARG A 440 -20.85 5.92 33.46
N SER A 441 -21.09 5.48 32.23
CA SER A 441 -21.54 4.11 31.95
C SER A 441 -20.50 3.05 32.34
N LEU A 442 -19.19 3.33 32.20
CA LEU A 442 -18.12 2.43 32.64
C LEU A 442 -17.93 2.43 34.16
N GLU A 443 -18.09 3.58 34.81
CA GLU A 443 -18.09 3.69 36.28
C GLU A 443 -19.26 2.90 36.90
N ASP A 444 -20.46 3.00 36.33
CA ASP A 444 -21.66 2.27 36.75
C ASP A 444 -21.51 0.74 36.59
N LEU A 445 -20.73 0.25 35.61
CA LEU A 445 -20.38 -1.18 35.51
C LEU A 445 -19.46 -1.66 36.66
N GLY A 446 -18.74 -0.75 37.33
CA GLY A 446 -18.00 -1.02 38.56
C GLY A 446 -16.92 -2.11 38.46
N ALA A 447 -16.36 -2.36 37.28
CA ALA A 447 -15.50 -3.51 36.98
C ALA A 447 -14.10 -3.14 36.45
N PRO A 448 -13.27 -2.37 37.21
CA PRO A 448 -11.99 -1.85 36.73
C PRO A 448 -10.98 -2.93 36.33
N ALA A 449 -11.07 -4.14 36.90
CA ALA A 449 -10.25 -5.29 36.52
C ALA A 449 -10.43 -5.72 35.05
N PHE A 450 -11.47 -5.22 34.35
CA PHE A 450 -11.72 -5.48 32.94
C PHE A 450 -11.46 -4.25 32.04
N ASN A 451 -10.86 -3.17 32.55
CA ASN A 451 -10.43 -2.01 31.74
C ASN A 451 -9.56 -2.40 30.52
N PRO A 452 -8.57 -3.30 30.62
CA PRO A 452 -7.84 -3.83 29.46
C PRO A 452 -8.72 -4.51 28.41
N VAL A 453 -9.81 -5.17 28.85
CA VAL A 453 -10.76 -5.87 27.98
C VAL A 453 -11.66 -4.87 27.25
N PHE A 454 -12.07 -3.77 27.92
CA PHE A 454 -12.76 -2.66 27.27
C PHE A 454 -11.90 -2.05 26.17
N LEU A 455 -10.64 -1.70 26.46
CA LEU A 455 -9.71 -1.12 25.47
C LEU A 455 -9.58 -2.03 24.25
N LYS A 456 -9.32 -3.32 24.47
CA LYS A 456 -9.28 -4.31 23.40
C LYS A 456 -10.57 -4.29 22.57
N ARG A 457 -11.74 -4.27 23.20
CA ARG A 457 -13.02 -4.28 22.48
C ARG A 457 -13.26 -2.99 21.70
N LEU A 458 -12.91 -1.83 22.27
CA LEU A 458 -12.99 -0.51 21.61
C LEU A 458 -12.17 -0.49 20.32
N ILE A 459 -10.88 -0.84 20.39
CA ILE A 459 -9.98 -0.78 19.24
C ILE A 459 -10.37 -1.83 18.19
N THR A 460 -10.72 -3.06 18.57
CA THR A 460 -11.22 -4.07 17.61
C THR A 460 -12.50 -3.61 16.89
N LEU A 461 -13.46 -2.99 17.59
CA LEU A 461 -14.68 -2.47 16.97
C LEU A 461 -14.45 -1.20 16.12
N ALA A 462 -13.37 -0.45 16.38
CA ALA A 462 -12.99 0.71 15.57
C ALA A 462 -12.30 0.30 14.27
N MET A 463 -11.41 -0.70 14.31
CA MET A 463 -10.70 -1.22 13.13
C MET A 463 -11.65 -1.86 12.10
N ASP A 464 -12.71 -2.52 12.57
CA ASP A 464 -13.82 -3.07 11.76
C ASP A 464 -14.75 -1.99 11.14
N ARG A 465 -14.36 -0.70 11.24
CA ARG A 465 -15.15 0.46 10.82
C ARG A 465 -14.32 1.48 10.05
N LYS A 466 -14.87 2.67 9.80
CA LYS A 466 -14.20 3.73 9.04
C LYS A 466 -13.19 4.46 9.92
N ASN A 467 -12.33 5.26 9.29
CA ASN A 467 -11.32 6.02 10.02
C ASN A 467 -11.91 7.03 11.03
N ARG A 468 -13.18 7.43 10.88
CA ARG A 468 -13.89 8.21 11.91
C ARG A 468 -13.92 7.48 13.25
N GLU A 469 -14.37 6.23 13.27
CA GLU A 469 -14.44 5.45 14.53
C GLU A 469 -13.04 5.14 15.09
N LYS A 470 -12.01 5.09 14.23
CA LYS A 470 -10.59 4.93 14.63
C LYS A 470 -10.03 6.18 15.30
N GLU A 471 -10.37 7.37 14.80
CA GLU A 471 -10.06 8.63 15.46
C GLU A 471 -10.85 8.79 16.77
N MET A 472 -12.16 8.51 16.77
CA MET A 472 -12.98 8.54 18.00
C MET A 472 -12.42 7.60 19.09
N ALA A 473 -12.00 6.38 18.72
CA ALA A 473 -11.35 5.46 19.65
C ALA A 473 -9.99 5.98 20.17
N SER A 474 -9.23 6.70 19.35
CA SER A 474 -7.94 7.32 19.74
C SER A 474 -8.12 8.49 20.71
N ILE A 475 -9.07 9.39 20.42
CA ILE A 475 -9.45 10.51 21.29
C ILE A 475 -9.99 9.98 22.62
N LEU A 476 -10.89 9.00 22.57
CA LEU A 476 -11.47 8.38 23.76
C LEU A 476 -10.39 7.72 24.64
N LEU A 477 -9.38 7.06 24.04
CA LEU A 477 -8.27 6.46 24.79
C LEU A 477 -7.54 7.48 25.66
N SER A 478 -7.34 8.70 25.14
CA SER A 478 -6.71 9.81 25.85
C SER A 478 -7.59 10.33 26.99
N ALA A 479 -8.90 10.49 26.76
CA ALA A 479 -9.84 10.90 27.81
C ALA A 479 -9.97 9.86 28.93
N LEU A 480 -10.05 8.57 28.58
CA LEU A 480 -10.11 7.48 29.55
C LEU A 480 -8.85 7.42 30.41
N HIS A 481 -7.67 7.65 29.84
CA HIS A 481 -6.40 7.68 30.57
C HIS A 481 -6.29 8.84 31.57
N ILE A 482 -6.91 9.98 31.27
CA ILE A 482 -6.97 11.13 32.18
C ILE A 482 -7.91 10.88 33.36
N GLU A 483 -9.05 10.21 33.13
CA GLU A 483 -10.11 10.10 34.14
C GLU A 483 -10.17 8.76 34.89
N ILE A 484 -10.08 7.60 34.20
CA ILE A 484 -10.44 6.29 34.79
C ILE A 484 -9.47 5.12 34.53
N PHE A 485 -8.59 5.18 33.54
CA PHE A 485 -7.66 4.10 33.17
C PHE A 485 -6.23 4.45 33.53
N SER A 486 -5.51 3.55 34.19
CA SER A 486 -4.07 3.73 34.43
C SER A 486 -3.25 3.43 33.17
N THR A 487 -2.02 3.96 33.07
CA THR A 487 -1.07 3.58 32.00
C THR A 487 -0.83 2.07 31.95
N GLU A 488 -0.92 1.36 33.08
CA GLU A 488 -0.82 -0.11 33.13
C GLU A 488 -2.06 -0.79 32.53
N ASP A 489 -3.28 -0.26 32.74
CA ASP A 489 -4.49 -0.75 32.07
C ASP A 489 -4.41 -0.57 30.55
N ILE A 490 -3.90 0.59 30.10
CA ILE A 490 -3.67 0.87 28.67
C ILE A 490 -2.66 -0.13 28.09
N ALA A 491 -1.51 -0.30 28.74
CA ALA A 491 -0.47 -1.22 28.30
C ALA A 491 -0.95 -2.67 28.27
N ASN A 492 -1.69 -3.12 29.30
CA ASN A 492 -2.30 -4.45 29.35
C ASN A 492 -3.35 -4.64 28.24
N GLY A 493 -4.16 -3.61 27.93
CA GLY A 493 -5.11 -3.67 26.82
C GLY A 493 -4.43 -3.82 25.46
N PHE A 494 -3.31 -3.10 25.23
CA PHE A 494 -2.49 -3.30 24.04
C PHE A 494 -1.79 -4.66 24.00
N VAL A 495 -1.30 -5.21 25.12
CA VAL A 495 -0.80 -6.59 25.17
C VAL A 495 -1.91 -7.56 24.74
N LEU A 496 -3.11 -7.46 25.31
CA LEU A 496 -4.24 -8.32 24.94
C LEU A 496 -4.66 -8.19 23.46
N LEU A 497 -4.51 -7.01 22.85
CA LEU A 497 -4.73 -6.81 21.41
C LEU A 497 -3.65 -7.50 20.59
N LEU A 498 -2.38 -7.27 20.94
CA LEU A 498 -1.20 -7.76 20.21
C LEU A 498 -1.02 -9.28 20.31
N GLU A 499 -1.37 -9.89 21.44
CA GLU A 499 -1.46 -11.35 21.58
C GLU A 499 -2.48 -11.95 20.60
N SER A 500 -3.58 -11.24 20.34
CA SER A 500 -4.59 -11.61 19.34
C SER A 500 -4.40 -10.90 18.00
N ALA A 501 -3.24 -10.30 17.70
CA ALA A 501 -3.05 -9.59 16.44
C ALA A 501 -3.17 -10.54 15.24
N GLU A 502 -2.64 -11.77 15.36
CA GLU A 502 -2.86 -12.82 14.36
C GLU A 502 -4.33 -13.18 14.17
N ASP A 503 -5.14 -13.16 15.24
CA ASP A 503 -6.56 -13.51 15.21
C ASP A 503 -7.44 -12.35 14.75
N THR A 504 -6.95 -11.11 14.90
CA THR A 504 -7.62 -9.87 14.48
C THR A 504 -7.33 -9.59 12.99
N ALA A 505 -6.11 -9.89 12.53
CA ALA A 505 -5.71 -9.86 11.12
C ALA A 505 -6.48 -10.87 10.24
N LEU A 506 -7.28 -11.73 10.86
CA LEU A 506 -8.23 -12.61 10.17
C LEU A 506 -9.47 -11.82 9.75
N ASP A 507 -10.07 -11.07 10.67
CA ASP A 507 -11.32 -10.36 10.40
C ASP A 507 -11.11 -9.00 9.74
N ILE A 508 -9.94 -8.39 9.94
CA ILE A 508 -9.55 -7.07 9.44
C ILE A 508 -8.25 -7.18 8.64
N LEU A 509 -8.29 -6.89 7.34
CA LEU A 509 -7.08 -6.78 6.53
C LEU A 509 -6.20 -5.62 7.04
N ASP A 510 -4.88 -5.78 6.98
CA ASP A 510 -3.90 -4.80 7.48
C ASP A 510 -4.01 -4.45 8.97
N ALA A 511 -4.67 -5.28 9.79
CA ALA A 511 -4.80 -5.08 11.25
C ALA A 511 -3.46 -4.83 11.97
N SER A 512 -2.35 -5.43 11.53
CA SER A 512 -1.01 -5.14 12.07
C SER A 512 -0.60 -3.68 11.84
N ASN A 513 -0.91 -3.10 10.68
CA ASN A 513 -0.62 -1.69 10.37
C ASN A 513 -1.52 -0.78 11.21
N GLU A 514 -2.81 -1.10 11.31
CA GLU A 514 -3.75 -0.30 12.10
C GLU A 514 -3.44 -0.33 13.60
N LEU A 515 -3.13 -1.51 14.15
CA LEU A 515 -2.66 -1.65 15.53
C LEU A 515 -1.37 -0.86 15.76
N ALA A 516 -0.40 -0.90 14.82
CA ALA A 516 0.81 -0.09 14.93
C ALA A 516 0.52 1.42 14.92
N LEU A 517 -0.47 1.86 14.13
CA LEU A 517 -0.95 3.25 14.14
C LEU A 517 -1.63 3.62 15.46
N PHE A 518 -2.47 2.75 16.04
CA PHE A 518 -3.05 2.98 17.38
C PHE A 518 -1.98 3.05 18.48
N LEU A 519 -0.99 2.15 18.47
CA LEU A 519 0.14 2.20 19.41
C LEU A 519 0.98 3.45 19.23
N ALA A 520 1.23 3.87 17.99
CA ALA A 520 1.94 5.10 17.70
C ALA A 520 1.14 6.35 18.12
N ARG A 521 -0.17 6.37 17.87
CA ARG A 521 -1.10 7.44 18.25
C ARG A 521 -1.14 7.60 19.77
N ALA A 522 -1.28 6.51 20.52
CA ALA A 522 -1.24 6.50 21.99
C ALA A 522 0.09 7.03 22.58
N VAL A 523 1.21 6.90 21.86
CA VAL A 523 2.48 7.52 22.28
C VAL A 523 2.57 9.01 21.92
N ILE A 524 1.93 9.45 20.83
CA ILE A 524 1.88 10.86 20.43
C ILE A 524 0.86 11.67 21.26
N ASP A 525 -0.19 11.04 21.77
CA ASP A 525 -1.17 11.66 22.69
C ASP A 525 -0.75 11.56 24.18
N ASP A 526 0.52 11.24 24.47
CA ASP A 526 1.09 11.10 25.83
C ASP A 526 0.41 10.05 26.75
N VAL A 527 -0.45 9.18 26.21
CA VAL A 527 -1.11 8.08 26.94
C VAL A 527 -0.10 6.98 27.31
N LEU A 528 0.85 6.71 26.42
CA LEU A 528 1.96 5.77 26.61
C LEU A 528 3.31 6.47 26.42
N ALA A 529 4.29 6.18 27.26
CA ALA A 529 5.67 6.62 26.99
C ALA A 529 6.34 5.67 25.96
N PRO A 530 7.35 6.14 25.20
CA PRO A 530 8.11 5.27 24.29
C PRO A 530 8.75 4.04 24.97
N LEU A 531 9.04 4.14 26.27
CA LEU A 531 9.54 3.03 27.10
C LEU A 531 8.48 1.92 27.31
N ASN A 532 7.20 2.26 27.36
CA ASN A 532 6.13 1.27 27.51
C ASN A 532 6.01 0.37 26.26
N LEU A 533 6.46 0.81 25.09
CA LEU A 533 6.55 -0.06 23.90
C LEU A 533 7.56 -1.20 24.09
N GLU A 534 8.67 -0.94 24.80
CA GLU A 534 9.66 -1.98 25.10
C GLU A 534 9.12 -2.97 26.14
N GLU A 535 8.39 -2.46 27.14
CA GLU A 535 7.69 -3.26 28.13
C GLU A 535 6.60 -4.15 27.50
N ILE A 536 5.70 -3.58 26.70
CA ILE A 536 4.66 -4.31 25.95
C ILE A 536 5.33 -5.37 25.06
N GLY A 537 6.36 -5.00 24.30
CA GLY A 537 7.11 -5.93 23.47
C GLY A 537 7.77 -7.08 24.25
N SER A 538 8.23 -6.84 25.48
CA SER A 538 8.85 -7.85 26.35
C SER A 538 7.85 -8.84 26.97
N ARG A 539 6.57 -8.45 27.09
CA ARG A 539 5.48 -9.30 27.59
C ARG A 539 4.94 -10.27 26.52
N LEU A 540 5.20 -10.00 25.24
CA LEU A 540 4.72 -10.80 24.11
C LEU A 540 5.63 -12.01 23.79
N PRO A 541 5.09 -13.09 23.21
CA PRO A 541 5.89 -14.20 22.72
C PRO A 541 6.92 -13.74 21.66
N PRO A 542 8.18 -14.22 21.70
CA PRO A 542 9.16 -13.88 20.68
C PRO A 542 8.71 -14.36 19.30
N SER A 543 8.87 -13.53 18.27
CA SER A 543 8.49 -13.77 16.87
C SER A 543 6.98 -13.92 16.55
N CYS A 544 6.08 -13.43 17.41
CA CYS A 544 4.66 -13.27 17.05
C CYS A 544 4.41 -11.98 16.24
N SER A 545 3.30 -11.90 15.49
CA SER A 545 2.91 -10.70 14.72
C SER A 545 2.75 -9.44 15.58
N GLY A 546 2.33 -9.59 16.84
CA GLY A 546 2.29 -8.49 17.81
C GLY A 546 3.67 -7.88 18.08
N SER A 547 4.72 -8.71 18.16
CA SER A 547 6.10 -8.21 18.36
C SER A 547 6.62 -7.43 17.15
N GLU A 548 6.21 -7.81 15.94
CA GLU A 548 6.50 -7.07 14.71
C GLU A 548 5.69 -5.77 14.63
N THR A 549 4.43 -5.79 15.05
CA THR A 549 3.55 -4.62 15.16
C THR A 549 4.15 -3.55 16.09
N VAL A 550 4.71 -3.95 17.24
CA VAL A 550 5.44 -3.04 18.14
C VAL A 550 6.70 -2.47 17.47
N ARG A 551 7.45 -3.29 16.72
CA ARG A 551 8.63 -2.81 15.96
C ARG A 551 8.23 -1.79 14.89
N MET A 552 7.11 -2.00 14.21
CA MET A 552 6.55 -1.09 13.22
C MET A 552 6.08 0.22 13.86
N ALA A 553 5.36 0.18 14.98
CA ALA A 553 4.96 1.37 15.74
C ALA A 553 6.17 2.22 16.14
N ARG A 554 7.25 1.60 16.62
CA ARG A 554 8.52 2.28 16.92
C ARG A 554 9.14 2.95 15.68
N SER A 555 9.07 2.29 14.52
CA SER A 555 9.55 2.86 13.25
C SER A 555 8.72 4.08 12.81
N LEU A 556 7.41 4.01 12.97
CA LEU A 556 6.48 5.11 12.67
C LEU A 556 6.75 6.33 13.56
N ILE A 557 6.96 6.13 14.87
CA ILE A 557 7.30 7.21 15.82
C ILE A 557 8.68 7.81 15.54
N ALA A 558 9.65 7.00 15.10
CA ALA A 558 11.01 7.45 14.80
C ALA A 558 11.15 8.22 13.47
N ALA A 559 10.11 8.22 12.62
CA ALA A 559 10.14 8.89 11.32
C ALA A 559 10.18 10.43 11.43
N ARG A 560 10.72 11.10 10.41
CA ARG A 560 10.69 12.57 10.34
C ARG A 560 9.24 13.07 10.28
N HIS A 561 8.92 14.06 11.10
CA HIS A 561 7.56 14.62 11.26
C HIS A 561 6.50 13.60 11.74
N ALA A 562 6.91 12.51 12.39
CA ALA A 562 6.02 11.47 12.90
C ALA A 562 4.83 12.02 13.69
N GLY A 563 5.04 12.97 14.61
CA GLY A 563 3.96 13.56 15.42
C GLY A 563 2.81 14.14 14.58
N GLU A 564 3.09 15.04 13.62
CA GLU A 564 2.04 15.66 12.79
C GLU A 564 1.40 14.67 11.80
N ARG A 565 2.14 13.63 11.36
CA ARG A 565 1.60 12.54 10.53
C ARG A 565 0.68 11.61 11.31
N ILE A 566 1.10 11.17 12.49
CA ILE A 566 0.36 10.27 13.37
C ILE A 566 -0.88 10.97 13.94
N LEU A 567 -0.81 12.27 14.26
CA LEU A 567 -1.96 13.12 14.59
C LEU A 567 -3.02 13.22 13.47
N ARG A 568 -2.74 12.70 12.27
CA ARG A 568 -3.65 12.68 11.11
C ARG A 568 -3.76 11.30 10.46
N CYS A 569 -3.30 10.23 11.10
CA CYS A 569 -3.27 8.90 10.47
C CYS A 569 -4.66 8.36 10.10
N TRP A 570 -5.69 8.80 10.82
CA TRP A 570 -7.10 8.49 10.55
C TRP A 570 -7.82 9.59 9.73
N GLY A 571 -7.09 10.58 9.21
CA GLY A 571 -7.64 11.75 8.53
C GLY A 571 -7.90 12.93 9.47
N GLY A 572 -8.52 13.99 8.93
CA GLY A 572 -8.69 15.25 9.66
C GLY A 572 -9.94 15.28 10.55
N GLY A 573 -9.86 14.77 11.78
CA GLY A 573 -10.76 15.04 12.93
C GLY A 573 -12.22 14.57 12.85
N THR A 574 -12.85 14.64 11.67
CA THR A 574 -14.27 14.32 11.43
C THR A 574 -14.47 13.28 10.31
N GLY A 575 -13.38 12.70 9.79
CA GLY A 575 -13.41 11.57 8.85
C GLY A 575 -13.67 11.91 7.38
N TRP A 576 -13.47 13.16 6.95
CA TRP A 576 -13.58 13.58 5.55
C TRP A 576 -12.34 13.21 4.74
N ALA A 577 -12.53 12.82 3.47
CA ALA A 577 -11.45 12.88 2.49
C ALA A 577 -11.06 14.36 2.25
N VAL A 578 -9.78 14.62 1.95
CA VAL A 578 -9.27 16.00 1.81
C VAL A 578 -9.97 16.74 0.65
N GLU A 579 -10.28 16.03 -0.44
CA GLU A 579 -11.03 16.62 -1.55
C GLU A 579 -12.48 16.94 -1.18
N ASP A 580 -13.21 16.05 -0.50
CA ASP A 580 -14.57 16.34 -0.03
C ASP A 580 -14.63 17.55 0.92
N ALA A 581 -13.60 17.71 1.76
CA ALA A 581 -13.46 18.87 2.63
C ALA A 581 -13.19 20.17 1.83
N LYS A 582 -12.29 20.12 0.84
CA LYS A 582 -12.06 21.26 -0.08
C LYS A 582 -13.32 21.64 -0.86
N ASP A 583 -14.11 20.65 -1.27
CA ASP A 583 -15.35 20.82 -2.02
C ASP A 583 -16.46 21.44 -1.17
N LYS A 584 -16.58 21.02 0.10
CA LYS A 584 -17.46 21.67 1.07
C LYS A 584 -17.04 23.10 1.39
N ILE A 585 -15.75 23.35 1.60
CA ILE A 585 -15.23 24.71 1.83
C ILE A 585 -15.49 25.60 0.61
N GLN A 586 -15.34 25.06 -0.61
CA GLN A 586 -15.68 25.78 -1.84
C GLN A 586 -17.16 26.21 -1.86
N LYS A 587 -18.08 25.26 -1.65
CA LYS A 587 -19.54 25.50 -1.64
C LYS A 587 -19.95 26.49 -0.55
N LEU A 588 -19.37 26.37 0.65
CA LEU A 588 -19.58 27.31 1.77
C LEU A 588 -19.18 28.74 1.40
N LEU A 589 -18.03 28.92 0.75
CA LEU A 589 -17.56 30.24 0.34
C LEU A 589 -18.41 30.82 -0.81
N GLU A 590 -18.87 30.01 -1.75
CA GLU A 590 -19.78 30.42 -2.84
C GLU A 590 -21.19 30.78 -2.33
N GLU A 591 -21.69 30.07 -1.32
CA GLU A 591 -22.94 30.35 -0.63
C GLU A 591 -22.84 31.65 0.17
N TYR A 592 -21.76 31.83 0.94
CA TYR A 592 -21.47 33.11 1.61
C TYR A 592 -21.28 34.27 0.61
N GLU A 593 -20.66 34.02 -0.54
CA GLU A 593 -20.51 35.03 -1.59
C GLU A 593 -21.87 35.59 -2.04
N SER A 594 -22.82 34.66 -2.22
CA SER A 594 -24.16 34.90 -2.74
C SER A 594 -25.11 35.48 -1.68
N GLY A 595 -25.10 34.94 -0.46
CA GLY A 595 -26.00 35.30 0.63
C GLY A 595 -25.49 36.39 1.58
N GLY A 596 -24.17 36.48 1.79
CA GLY A 596 -23.53 37.48 2.66
C GLY A 596 -23.74 37.27 4.18
N VAL A 597 -24.29 36.13 4.61
CA VAL A 597 -24.61 35.86 6.01
C VAL A 597 -23.39 35.34 6.76
N VAL A 598 -22.62 36.25 7.38
CA VAL A 598 -21.35 35.91 8.07
C VAL A 598 -21.55 34.88 9.18
N THR A 599 -22.60 35.02 9.99
CA THR A 599 -22.87 34.11 11.12
C THR A 599 -23.14 32.66 10.67
N GLU A 600 -23.75 32.48 9.50
CA GLU A 600 -24.02 31.18 8.92
C GLU A 600 -22.72 30.56 8.37
N ALA A 601 -21.90 31.34 7.65
CA ALA A 601 -20.59 30.90 7.20
C ALA A 601 -19.65 30.52 8.36
N CYS A 602 -19.60 31.32 9.44
CA CYS A 602 -18.84 31.00 10.65
C CYS A 602 -19.37 29.74 11.35
N GLN A 603 -20.69 29.53 11.40
CA GLN A 603 -21.26 28.31 11.96
C GLN A 603 -20.94 27.09 11.08
N CYS A 604 -21.05 27.20 9.74
CA CYS A 604 -20.66 26.12 8.83
C CYS A 604 -19.16 25.77 8.93
N ILE A 605 -18.27 26.76 9.12
CA ILE A 605 -16.83 26.51 9.37
C ILE A 605 -16.62 25.78 10.72
N ARG A 606 -17.42 26.10 11.74
CA ARG A 606 -17.43 25.40 13.04
C ARG A 606 -17.94 23.95 12.88
N ASP A 607 -19.00 23.75 12.12
CA ASP A 607 -19.65 22.45 11.87
C ASP A 607 -18.82 21.51 10.98
N LEU A 608 -17.83 22.03 10.22
CA LEU A 608 -16.82 21.19 9.57
C LEU A 608 -15.96 20.44 10.60
N GLY A 609 -15.72 21.01 11.78
CA GLY A 609 -14.93 20.38 12.84
C GLY A 609 -13.44 20.21 12.53
N MET A 610 -12.89 20.97 11.58
CA MET A 610 -11.51 20.81 11.07
C MET A 610 -10.59 22.02 11.39
N PRO A 611 -10.38 22.42 12.66
CA PRO A 611 -9.64 23.63 13.02
C PRO A 611 -8.19 23.65 12.50
N PHE A 612 -7.57 22.47 12.30
CA PHE A 612 -6.22 22.34 11.75
C PHE A 612 -6.15 22.53 10.23
N PHE A 613 -7.28 22.46 9.51
CA PHE A 613 -7.38 22.61 8.07
C PHE A 613 -7.93 23.98 7.64
N ASN A 614 -8.27 24.86 8.60
CA ASN A 614 -8.84 26.19 8.34
C ASN A 614 -7.95 27.08 7.44
N HIS A 615 -6.66 26.79 7.29
CA HIS A 615 -5.80 27.39 6.26
C HIS A 615 -6.30 27.18 4.81
N GLU A 616 -7.12 26.16 4.54
CA GLU A 616 -7.76 25.94 3.23
C GLU A 616 -8.93 26.92 3.02
N VAL A 617 -9.69 27.22 4.07
CA VAL A 617 -10.71 28.30 4.05
C VAL A 617 -10.04 29.63 3.72
N VAL A 618 -8.93 29.95 4.41
CA VAL A 618 -8.11 31.15 4.14
C VAL A 618 -7.61 31.17 2.70
N LYS A 619 -7.03 30.06 2.22
CA LYS A 619 -6.53 29.95 0.84
C LYS A 619 -7.63 30.21 -0.19
N LYS A 620 -8.75 29.48 -0.10
CA LYS A 620 -9.86 29.57 -1.07
C LYS A 620 -10.57 30.92 -1.01
N ALA A 621 -10.78 31.50 0.17
CA ALA A 621 -11.39 32.82 0.31
C ALA A 621 -10.55 33.93 -0.34
N LEU A 622 -9.22 33.90 -0.16
CA LEU A 622 -8.30 34.85 -0.79
C LEU A 622 -8.18 34.65 -2.31
N VAL A 623 -8.19 33.40 -2.79
CA VAL A 623 -8.24 33.11 -4.24
C VAL A 623 -9.53 33.68 -4.85
N MET A 624 -10.69 33.39 -4.25
CA MET A 624 -11.98 33.92 -4.68
C MET A 624 -12.02 35.46 -4.65
N ALA A 625 -11.41 36.09 -3.64
CA ALA A 625 -11.25 37.54 -3.57
C ALA A 625 -10.38 38.08 -4.73
N MET A 626 -9.26 37.42 -5.06
CA MET A 626 -8.37 37.80 -6.16
C MET A 626 -9.01 37.62 -7.54
N GLU A 627 -9.77 36.56 -7.76
CA GLU A 627 -10.49 36.29 -9.01
C GLU A 627 -11.60 37.33 -9.24
N LYS A 628 -12.51 37.45 -8.26
CA LYS A 628 -13.80 38.15 -8.41
C LYS A 628 -13.78 39.60 -7.92
N LYS A 629 -12.65 40.07 -7.36
CA LYS A 629 -12.52 41.34 -6.62
C LYS A 629 -13.58 41.48 -5.52
N ASN A 630 -13.72 40.43 -4.71
CA ASN A 630 -14.77 40.34 -3.71
C ASN A 630 -14.24 40.57 -2.29
N ASP A 631 -14.31 41.83 -1.85
CA ASP A 631 -13.83 42.24 -0.52
C ASP A 631 -14.60 41.59 0.64
N ARG A 632 -15.81 41.05 0.41
CA ARG A 632 -16.60 40.32 1.44
C ARG A 632 -15.86 39.13 2.02
N MET A 633 -14.98 38.51 1.24
CA MET A 633 -14.15 37.40 1.73
C MET A 633 -13.20 37.86 2.85
N LEU A 634 -12.77 39.12 2.84
CA LEU A 634 -11.98 39.70 3.93
C LEU A 634 -12.84 39.96 5.18
N ASP A 635 -14.12 40.32 5.02
CA ASP A 635 -15.05 40.48 6.13
C ASP A 635 -15.30 39.15 6.84
N LEU A 636 -15.51 38.06 6.09
CA LEU A 636 -15.61 36.71 6.65
C LEU A 636 -14.33 36.30 7.40
N LEU A 637 -13.15 36.51 6.79
CA LEU A 637 -11.87 36.19 7.45
C LEU A 637 -11.62 37.05 8.69
N GLN A 638 -12.10 38.30 8.71
CA GLN A 638 -12.03 39.18 9.87
C GLN A 638 -12.85 38.63 11.04
N GLU A 639 -14.11 38.27 10.81
CA GLU A 639 -14.96 37.74 11.89
C GLU A 639 -14.54 36.33 12.32
N CYS A 640 -14.09 35.48 11.39
CA CYS A 640 -13.46 34.20 11.74
C CYS A 640 -12.21 34.36 12.62
N TYR A 641 -11.43 35.43 12.42
CA TYR A 641 -10.28 35.75 13.26
C TYR A 641 -10.71 36.33 14.62
N ASN A 642 -11.70 37.23 14.64
CA ASN A 642 -12.25 37.85 15.86
C ASN A 642 -12.88 36.81 16.80
N GLU A 643 -13.63 35.84 16.26
CA GLU A 643 -14.23 34.72 17.01
C GLU A 643 -13.19 33.67 17.44
N GLY A 644 -11.92 33.78 17.02
CA GLY A 644 -10.88 32.79 17.27
C GLY A 644 -11.04 31.49 16.47
N LEU A 645 -12.00 31.43 15.55
CA LEU A 645 -12.31 30.28 14.69
C LEU A 645 -11.17 29.98 13.70
N ILE A 646 -10.48 31.01 13.21
CA ILE A 646 -9.24 30.89 12.42
C ILE A 646 -8.11 31.56 13.20
N THR A 647 -7.20 30.73 13.73
CA THR A 647 -6.04 31.22 14.48
C THR A 647 -5.00 31.89 13.59
N ILE A 648 -4.16 32.76 14.16
CA ILE A 648 -3.04 33.42 13.46
C ILE A 648 -2.12 32.43 12.73
N ASN A 649 -1.94 31.22 13.25
CA ASN A 649 -1.15 30.16 12.60
C ASN A 649 -1.84 29.61 11.35
N GLN A 650 -3.15 29.36 11.41
CA GLN A 650 -3.95 28.93 10.25
C GLN A 650 -4.03 30.02 9.19
N MET A 651 -4.18 31.27 9.61
CA MET A 651 -4.13 32.44 8.75
C MET A 651 -2.77 32.54 8.02
N THR A 652 -1.67 32.48 8.77
CA THR A 652 -0.31 32.50 8.20
C THR A 652 -0.08 31.35 7.22
N LYS A 653 -0.47 30.11 7.56
CA LYS A 653 -0.37 28.94 6.66
C LYS A 653 -1.18 29.14 5.36
N GLY A 654 -2.37 29.74 5.44
CA GLY A 654 -3.19 30.04 4.27
C GLY A 654 -2.53 31.04 3.32
N PHE A 655 -1.99 32.14 3.85
CA PHE A 655 -1.23 33.13 3.06
C PHE A 655 0.06 32.55 2.48
N THR A 656 0.83 31.75 3.24
CA THR A 656 2.04 31.07 2.72
C THR A 656 1.70 30.17 1.53
N ARG A 657 0.62 29.38 1.60
CA ARG A 657 0.22 28.49 0.49
C ARG A 657 -0.22 29.22 -0.78
N ILE A 658 -0.57 30.51 -0.69
CA ILE A 658 -0.80 31.36 -1.88
C ILE A 658 0.53 31.93 -2.39
N LYS A 659 1.42 32.35 -1.49
CA LYS A 659 2.78 32.81 -1.84
C LYS A 659 3.58 31.73 -2.59
N ASP A 660 3.47 30.48 -2.15
CA ASP A 660 4.17 29.33 -2.73
C ASP A 660 3.56 28.91 -4.08
N GLY A 661 2.23 28.97 -4.22
CA GLY A 661 1.49 28.69 -5.46
C GLY A 661 1.28 29.92 -6.37
N MET A 662 2.05 30.99 -6.18
CA MET A 662 1.82 32.29 -6.84
C MET A 662 2.04 32.24 -8.36
N ASP A 663 2.99 31.41 -8.81
CA ASP A 663 3.38 31.36 -10.22
C ASP A 663 2.33 30.63 -11.06
N ASP A 664 1.70 29.57 -10.54
CA ASP A 664 0.54 28.93 -11.14
C ASP A 664 -0.68 29.86 -11.13
N LEU A 665 -0.97 30.50 -9.98
CA LEU A 665 -2.11 31.40 -9.83
C LEU A 665 -2.03 32.64 -10.76
N ALA A 666 -0.82 33.05 -11.14
CA ALA A 666 -0.58 34.13 -12.09
C ALA A 666 -0.89 33.74 -13.55
N LEU A 667 -1.08 32.44 -13.87
CA LEU A 667 -1.54 31.98 -15.18
C LEU A 667 -3.04 32.28 -15.36
N ASP A 668 -3.84 32.05 -14.32
CA ASP A 668 -5.29 32.21 -14.34
C ASP A 668 -5.75 33.63 -13.95
N ILE A 669 -5.05 34.28 -13.01
CA ILE A 669 -5.44 35.59 -12.48
C ILE A 669 -4.45 36.68 -12.96
N PRO A 670 -4.85 37.57 -13.90
CA PRO A 670 -4.02 38.72 -14.25
C PRO A 670 -3.80 39.61 -13.02
N ASN A 671 -2.55 40.01 -12.83
CA ASN A 671 -2.04 40.79 -11.71
C ASN A 671 -2.21 40.09 -10.33
N ALA A 672 -2.22 38.74 -10.27
CA ALA A 672 -2.27 37.97 -9.02
C ALA A 672 -1.29 38.48 -7.95
N ARG A 673 -0.03 38.70 -8.34
CA ARG A 673 1.04 39.14 -7.43
C ARG A 673 0.78 40.53 -6.81
N GLU A 674 0.23 41.47 -7.58
CA GLU A 674 -0.12 42.81 -7.09
C GLU A 674 -1.31 42.75 -6.10
N LYS A 675 -2.34 41.96 -6.44
CA LYS A 675 -3.51 41.74 -5.57
C LYS A 675 -3.11 41.05 -4.27
N PHE A 676 -2.21 40.07 -4.33
CA PHE A 676 -1.70 39.37 -3.16
C PHE A 676 -0.91 40.30 -2.24
N SER A 677 -0.03 41.16 -2.78
CA SER A 677 0.67 42.17 -1.97
C SER A 677 -0.30 43.09 -1.23
N PHE A 678 -1.38 43.55 -1.90
CA PHE A 678 -2.44 44.33 -1.24
C PHE A 678 -3.11 43.57 -0.10
N TYR A 679 -3.44 42.28 -0.28
CA TYR A 679 -4.04 41.48 0.78
C TYR A 679 -3.06 41.15 1.93
N VAL A 680 -1.76 41.05 1.68
CA VAL A 680 -0.72 40.92 2.72
C VAL A 680 -0.60 42.22 3.52
N GLU A 681 -0.58 43.40 2.87
CA GLU A 681 -0.63 44.69 3.55
C GLU A 681 -1.88 44.85 4.43
N TYR A 682 -3.05 44.45 3.91
CA TYR A 682 -4.30 44.45 4.67
C TYR A 682 -4.23 43.51 5.88
N ALA A 683 -3.75 42.28 5.70
CA ALA A 683 -3.61 41.29 6.77
C ALA A 683 -2.62 41.74 7.86
N ASN A 684 -1.51 42.38 7.49
CA ASN A 684 -0.58 43.01 8.42
C ASN A 684 -1.25 44.13 9.24
N GLN A 685 -2.06 45.00 8.60
CA GLN A 685 -2.82 46.05 9.30
C GLN A 685 -3.87 45.49 10.26
N LYS A 686 -4.44 44.33 9.97
CA LYS A 686 -5.43 43.63 10.81
C LYS A 686 -4.82 42.69 11.87
N GLY A 687 -3.49 42.55 11.91
CA GLY A 687 -2.81 41.65 12.84
C GLY A 687 -2.98 40.15 12.53
N TRP A 688 -3.44 39.82 11.33
CA TRP A 688 -3.69 38.45 10.86
C TRP A 688 -2.40 37.65 10.58
N LEU A 689 -1.29 38.35 10.36
CA LEU A 689 0.03 37.79 10.05
C LEU A 689 1.07 38.27 11.07
N PRO A 690 2.08 37.45 11.40
CA PRO A 690 3.22 37.89 12.19
C PRO A 690 4.05 38.91 11.40
N SER A 691 4.58 39.92 12.09
CA SER A 691 5.36 41.03 11.50
C SER A 691 6.68 40.63 10.81
N SER A 692 7.03 39.33 10.82
CA SER A 692 8.14 38.75 10.05
C SER A 692 7.75 38.25 8.64
N PHE A 693 6.46 38.19 8.28
CA PHE A 693 5.99 37.54 7.05
C PHE A 693 6.59 38.10 5.74
N ASP A 694 6.82 39.42 5.69
CA ASP A 694 7.45 40.11 4.54
C ASP A 694 8.98 40.20 4.61
N SER A 695 9.58 39.87 5.76
CA SER A 695 11.02 40.07 5.99
C SER A 695 11.94 39.11 5.22
N SER A 696 11.37 38.10 4.55
CA SER A 696 12.12 37.06 3.83
C SER A 696 12.55 37.43 2.40
N SER A 697 12.31 38.66 1.94
CA SER A 697 12.72 39.11 0.60
C SER A 697 13.34 40.51 0.60
N SER A 698 14.64 40.56 0.88
CA SER A 698 15.54 41.58 0.34
C SER A 698 16.79 40.87 -0.17
N PRO A 699 17.07 40.87 -1.48
CA PRO A 699 18.32 40.32 -1.99
C PRO A 699 19.47 41.16 -1.44
N ALA A 700 20.37 40.54 -0.69
CA ALA A 700 21.53 41.22 -0.14
C ALA A 700 22.39 41.77 -1.29
N SER A 701 22.37 43.09 -1.46
CA SER A 701 23.26 43.77 -2.39
C SER A 701 24.70 43.52 -1.94
N VAL A 702 25.46 42.75 -2.72
CA VAL A 702 26.90 42.57 -2.52
C VAL A 702 27.58 43.92 -2.75
N ALA A 703 27.81 44.64 -1.66
CA ALA A 703 28.61 45.86 -1.67
C ALA A 703 30.09 45.48 -1.76
N ALA A 704 30.76 45.95 -2.80
CA ALA A 704 32.18 45.74 -2.98
C ALA A 704 33.00 46.70 -2.10
N THR A 705 33.82 46.14 -1.22
CA THR A 705 35.11 46.68 -0.73
C THR A 705 36.04 45.54 -0.38
#